data_AF-A0A7W6LXJ6-F1
#
_entry.id   AF-A0A7W6LXJ6-F1
#
_cell.length_a   1.000
_cell.length_b   1.000
_cell.length_c   1.000
_cell.angle_alpha   90.00
_cell.angle_beta   90.00
_cell.angle_gamma   90.00
#
_symmetry.space_group_name_H-M   'P 1'
#
loop_
_entity.id
_entity.type
_entity.pdbx_description
1 polymer ?
#
loop_
_entity_poly.entity_id
_entity_poly.type
_entity_poly.pdbx_seq_one_letter_code
_entity_poly.pdbx_strand_id
1 'polypeptide(L)'
;MRDHVGYVLLGEPGIGKSTVFEAEAAHDGVGVVPVRAAVHGFAGAEGAPLYLDGLDEYRADGGERDKIYHVAKLLRELKPSRWRLSCRAEDWRKDADVSALQLASGSATLLVAQLLPLLEEEALQVLASLGETDPEAFVAKARQVGAGGLLESPLSIKLLRAVVAGEGQWPTSRYNLFEQATGQYSFEQNALFQRGARASSQEILKAADRLSLLMLATGARGIWRSNAPTPSGADGELVPANSTDLGSDLIDDTLDTPMFTGGEGERFEHMHRTVAEFLASRALADAVCGDRDRAAIPLSRAINLLSGPNGAVLSELRGVHAWLAAHLAVGGHATLAREVVDNDPIGALAYGDASIFDQATREALLQGIDRNDPYFLGAVTLTESTALGGLAQPDMAASFLTVLDTAAETHKLALVLSVLEHGPRLADVSSKLREITLDAERPEWQRTRALDIWLKQSADRAASRLEILDAMSHELPSVIRETIRARLISDQEVSISVAQIKELLRDFAVSECDSRIMRLQPLRKRLITEPTAGLFDEPVRIWLPEENARRQSLEVTRILDAALAAVINADDGTDAERVWRWTLNVRDDSWEQLEEKSAAAINRWIAVSADRQRRLFDAVIDSSNPAERDWVPGWTWAALTGSAPSADLVIGLFERSQDVGAPDGTRLARIAVTLAKGLEVPADYFRAYDRVAASWTCNGFVPVTSLIMPPWLRRRAG
;
A
#
# COMPACT_ATOMS: atom_id res chain seq x y z
N MET A 1 2.23 5.39 -32.00
CA MET A 1 3.14 6.55 -32.17
C MET A 1 4.26 6.25 -33.17
N ARG A 2 5.03 5.15 -33.00
CA ARG A 2 6.15 4.78 -33.90
C ARG A 2 5.80 4.58 -35.38
N ASP A 3 4.53 4.29 -35.69
CA ASP A 3 4.06 4.08 -37.06
C ASP A 3 3.82 5.37 -37.86
N HIS A 4 3.85 6.55 -37.21
CA HIS A 4 3.73 7.82 -37.92
C HIS A 4 5.00 8.17 -38.69
N VAL A 5 4.84 8.75 -39.89
CA VAL A 5 5.95 9.25 -40.72
C VAL A 5 6.75 10.31 -39.98
N GLY A 6 6.07 11.25 -39.31
CA GLY A 6 6.68 12.34 -38.57
C GLY A 6 5.98 12.59 -37.25
N TYR A 7 6.74 12.77 -36.16
CA TYR A 7 6.16 13.31 -34.93
C TYR A 7 7.11 14.28 -34.22
N VAL A 8 6.50 15.24 -33.51
CA VAL A 8 7.17 16.15 -32.58
C VAL A 8 6.93 15.67 -31.15
N LEU A 9 7.99 15.52 -30.37
CA LEU A 9 7.93 15.22 -28.95
C LEU A 9 8.16 16.48 -28.14
N LEU A 10 7.10 16.94 -27.49
CA LEU A 10 7.10 18.05 -26.55
C LEU A 10 7.30 17.55 -25.13
N GLY A 11 7.73 18.46 -24.28
CA GLY A 11 7.83 18.21 -22.85
C GLY A 11 8.76 19.20 -22.18
N GLU A 12 8.68 19.27 -20.87
CA GLU A 12 9.43 20.21 -20.05
C GLU A 12 10.94 19.91 -20.07
N PRO A 13 11.77 20.87 -19.63
CA PRO A 13 13.18 20.62 -19.37
C PRO A 13 13.38 19.43 -18.43
N GLY A 14 14.20 18.46 -18.83
CA GLY A 14 14.53 17.31 -17.97
C GLY A 14 13.50 16.17 -17.90
N ILE A 15 12.35 16.25 -18.58
CA ILE A 15 11.32 15.20 -18.58
C ILE A 15 11.73 13.90 -19.31
N GLY A 16 12.84 13.92 -20.05
CA GLY A 16 13.42 12.72 -20.68
C GLY A 16 13.30 12.62 -22.20
N LYS A 17 12.97 13.71 -22.92
CA LYS A 17 12.85 13.75 -24.39
C LYS A 17 14.06 13.13 -25.11
N SER A 18 15.27 13.59 -24.78
CA SER A 18 16.52 13.11 -25.39
C SER A 18 16.74 11.62 -25.16
N THR A 19 16.49 11.13 -23.93
CA THR A 19 16.63 9.70 -23.60
C THR A 19 15.64 8.83 -24.37
N VAL A 20 14.39 9.29 -24.55
CA VAL A 20 13.40 8.59 -25.39
C VAL A 20 13.90 8.48 -26.83
N PHE A 21 14.45 9.57 -27.37
CA PHE A 21 14.97 9.58 -28.74
C PHE A 21 16.23 8.73 -28.91
N GLU A 22 17.13 8.72 -27.94
CA GLU A 22 18.30 7.83 -27.93
C GLU A 22 17.88 6.36 -27.98
N ALA A 23 16.89 5.98 -27.17
CA ALA A 23 16.36 4.61 -27.15
C ALA A 23 15.66 4.22 -28.46
N GLU A 24 14.84 5.11 -29.05
CA GLU A 24 14.18 4.85 -30.33
C GLU A 24 15.16 4.82 -31.50
N ALA A 25 16.12 5.74 -31.54
CA ALA A 25 17.15 5.79 -32.58
C ALA A 25 18.02 4.53 -32.55
N ALA A 26 18.41 4.07 -31.36
CA ALA A 26 19.15 2.82 -31.19
C ALA A 26 18.37 1.60 -31.71
N HIS A 27 17.05 1.56 -31.52
CA HIS A 27 16.19 0.50 -32.05
C HIS A 27 16.17 0.48 -33.59
N ASP A 28 16.16 1.66 -34.21
CA ASP A 28 16.21 1.83 -35.67
C ASP A 28 17.65 1.75 -36.23
N GLY A 29 18.65 1.51 -35.38
CA GLY A 29 20.06 1.39 -35.77
C GLY A 29 20.71 2.69 -36.24
N VAL A 30 20.15 3.84 -35.84
CA VAL A 30 20.61 5.19 -36.18
C VAL A 30 20.99 5.99 -34.94
N GLY A 31 21.66 7.12 -35.13
CA GLY A 31 21.99 8.05 -34.05
C GLY A 31 20.99 9.21 -33.94
N VAL A 32 20.94 9.83 -32.76
CA VAL A 32 20.26 11.11 -32.54
C VAL A 32 21.21 12.25 -32.97
N VAL A 33 20.66 13.25 -33.67
CA VAL A 33 21.42 14.40 -34.16
C VAL A 33 20.84 15.67 -33.55
N PRO A 34 21.66 16.52 -32.89
CA PRO A 34 21.19 17.83 -32.45
C PRO A 34 20.69 18.66 -33.65
N VAL A 35 19.54 19.31 -33.52
CA VAL A 35 18.91 20.09 -34.62
C VAL A 35 19.90 21.10 -35.22
N ARG A 36 20.65 21.80 -34.36
CA ARG A 36 21.68 22.76 -34.79
C ARG A 36 22.73 22.11 -35.70
N ALA A 37 23.27 20.96 -35.29
CA ALA A 37 24.25 20.23 -36.09
C ALA A 37 23.64 19.71 -37.40
N ALA A 38 22.39 19.25 -37.33
CA ALA A 38 21.65 18.73 -38.48
C ALA A 38 21.53 19.77 -39.60
N VAL A 39 21.09 20.98 -39.25
CA VAL A 39 20.86 22.07 -40.21
C VAL A 39 22.17 22.61 -40.82
N HIS A 40 23.29 22.56 -40.11
CA HIS A 40 24.55 23.19 -40.53
C HIS A 40 25.55 22.28 -41.24
N GLY A 41 25.28 20.97 -41.36
CA GLY A 41 26.21 20.09 -42.09
C GLY A 41 26.00 18.59 -41.98
N PHE A 42 24.81 18.12 -41.60
CA PHE A 42 24.56 16.69 -41.50
C PHE A 42 24.39 16.04 -42.88
N ALA A 43 25.31 15.13 -43.22
CA ALA A 43 25.27 14.33 -44.44
C ALA A 43 24.57 12.98 -44.17
N GLY A 44 23.26 13.02 -43.97
CA GLY A 44 22.43 11.82 -43.82
C GLY A 44 22.23 11.06 -45.13
N ALA A 45 22.02 9.74 -45.05
CA ALA A 45 21.60 8.96 -46.21
C ALA A 45 20.12 9.23 -46.54
N GLU A 46 19.81 9.48 -47.82
CA GLU A 46 18.43 9.68 -48.28
C GLU A 46 17.57 8.46 -47.89
N GLY A 47 16.39 8.71 -47.30
CA GLY A 47 15.46 7.66 -46.87
C GLY A 47 15.74 7.01 -45.51
N ALA A 48 16.87 7.26 -44.87
CA ALA A 48 17.14 6.76 -43.51
C ALA A 48 16.23 7.43 -42.46
N PRO A 49 15.85 6.74 -41.36
CA PRO A 49 15.16 7.37 -40.23
C PRO A 49 16.00 8.52 -39.64
N LEU A 50 15.35 9.61 -39.22
CA LEU A 50 16.02 10.80 -38.70
C LEU A 50 15.49 11.20 -37.33
N TYR A 51 16.37 11.26 -36.33
CA TYR A 51 16.05 11.69 -34.98
C TYR A 51 16.74 13.02 -34.69
N LEU A 52 15.96 14.08 -34.55
CA LEU A 52 16.43 15.45 -34.35
C LEU A 52 16.11 15.91 -32.92
N ASP A 53 17.14 16.24 -32.14
CA ASP A 53 16.99 16.65 -30.74
C ASP A 53 17.30 18.15 -30.53
N GLY A 54 16.46 18.85 -29.77
CA GLY A 54 16.70 20.23 -29.33
C GLY A 54 16.38 21.31 -30.36
N LEU A 55 15.12 21.39 -30.82
CA LEU A 55 14.67 22.53 -31.63
C LEU A 55 14.78 23.85 -30.85
N ASP A 56 14.43 23.82 -29.56
CA ASP A 56 14.55 24.92 -28.61
C ASP A 56 16.01 25.41 -28.49
N GLU A 57 16.97 24.50 -28.35
CA GLU A 57 18.39 24.85 -28.28
C GLU A 57 18.90 25.48 -29.59
N TYR A 58 18.37 25.06 -30.73
CA TYR A 58 18.67 25.71 -32.00
C TYR A 58 18.05 27.11 -32.04
N ARG A 59 16.86 27.32 -31.47
CA ARG A 59 16.18 28.62 -31.39
C ARG A 59 16.93 29.65 -30.56
N ALA A 60 17.58 29.26 -29.47
CA ALA A 60 18.36 30.16 -28.63
C ALA A 60 19.50 30.93 -29.35
N ASP A 61 19.95 30.49 -30.54
CA ASP A 61 21.11 31.07 -31.26
C ASP A 61 20.74 32.07 -32.38
N GLY A 62 20.41 33.33 -32.08
CA GLY A 62 20.06 34.34 -33.09
C GLY A 62 18.58 34.33 -33.53
N GLY A 63 18.27 34.80 -34.76
CA GLY A 63 16.89 35.05 -35.21
C GLY A 63 15.96 33.82 -35.19
N GLU A 64 15.06 33.76 -34.22
CA GLU A 64 14.29 32.56 -33.88
C GLU A 64 13.19 32.16 -34.89
N ARG A 65 12.68 33.11 -35.69
CA ARG A 65 11.43 32.92 -36.47
C ARG A 65 11.58 32.00 -37.68
N ASP A 66 12.74 31.99 -38.32
CA ASP A 66 12.92 31.26 -39.60
C ASP A 66 13.53 29.86 -39.42
N LYS A 67 13.94 29.51 -38.20
CA LYS A 67 14.70 28.28 -37.92
C LYS A 67 13.94 26.99 -38.16
N ILE A 68 12.62 26.98 -37.97
CA ILE A 68 11.79 25.81 -38.28
C ILE A 68 11.77 25.50 -39.77
N TYR A 69 11.85 26.52 -40.62
CA TYR A 69 11.92 26.34 -42.08
C TYR A 69 13.25 25.73 -42.51
N HIS A 70 14.33 25.93 -41.76
CA HIS A 70 15.58 25.21 -42.00
C HIS A 70 15.44 23.71 -41.72
N VAL A 71 14.75 23.34 -40.63
CA VAL A 71 14.43 21.94 -40.34
C VAL A 71 13.51 21.36 -41.41
N ALA A 72 12.46 22.07 -41.81
CA ALA A 72 11.57 21.64 -42.89
C ALA A 72 12.31 21.49 -44.23
N LYS A 73 13.27 22.36 -44.54
CA LYS A 73 14.14 22.23 -45.71
C LYS A 73 14.98 20.96 -45.63
N LEU A 74 15.66 20.71 -44.51
CA LEU A 74 16.44 19.50 -44.27
C LEU A 74 15.61 18.22 -44.48
N LEU A 75 14.40 18.18 -43.92
CA LEU A 75 13.48 17.04 -44.07
C LEU A 75 13.08 16.80 -45.53
N ARG A 76 12.85 17.86 -46.31
CA ARG A 76 12.54 17.75 -47.75
C ARG A 76 13.73 17.27 -48.58
N GLU A 77 14.94 17.68 -48.21
CA GLU A 77 16.16 17.29 -48.91
C GLU A 77 16.53 15.84 -48.64
N LEU A 78 16.46 15.38 -47.38
CA LEU A 78 16.83 14.03 -46.98
C LEU A 78 15.73 12.97 -47.20
N LYS A 79 14.46 13.41 -47.32
CA LYS A 79 13.27 12.56 -47.46
C LYS A 79 13.31 11.31 -46.56
N PRO A 80 13.50 11.48 -45.25
CA PRO A 80 13.65 10.35 -44.35
C PRO A 80 12.38 9.48 -44.36
N SER A 81 12.54 8.16 -44.27
CA SER A 81 11.39 7.24 -44.18
C SER A 81 10.53 7.51 -42.95
N ARG A 82 11.17 7.94 -41.85
CA ARG A 82 10.55 8.45 -40.63
C ARG A 82 11.39 9.57 -40.04
N TRP A 83 10.77 10.55 -39.42
CA TRP A 83 11.49 11.61 -38.70
C TRP A 83 10.88 11.92 -37.34
N ARG A 84 11.72 12.28 -36.38
CA ARG A 84 11.37 12.67 -35.01
C ARG A 84 12.03 13.99 -34.68
N LEU A 85 11.30 14.87 -34.01
CA LEU A 85 11.81 16.17 -33.59
C LEU A 85 11.44 16.41 -32.14
N SER A 86 12.40 16.75 -31.29
CA SER A 86 12.10 17.15 -29.92
C SER A 86 12.08 18.67 -29.83
N CYS A 87 11.23 19.18 -28.95
CA CYS A 87 11.18 20.58 -28.59
C CYS A 87 10.70 20.70 -27.16
N ARG A 88 11.08 21.76 -26.48
CA ARG A 88 10.38 22.19 -25.26
C ARG A 88 8.92 22.56 -25.57
N ALA A 89 8.04 22.31 -24.60
CA ALA A 89 6.60 22.58 -24.78
C ALA A 89 6.34 24.09 -24.88
N GLU A 90 7.07 24.88 -24.10
CA GLU A 90 7.01 26.33 -24.06
C GLU A 90 7.53 27.00 -25.34
N ASP A 91 8.54 26.41 -25.99
CA ASP A 91 9.11 26.95 -27.22
C ASP A 91 8.32 26.58 -28.48
N TRP A 92 7.29 25.73 -28.36
CA TRP A 92 6.50 25.25 -29.49
C TRP A 92 5.49 26.29 -29.99
N ARG A 93 5.63 26.73 -31.26
CA ARG A 93 4.82 27.83 -31.84
C ARG A 93 3.51 27.36 -32.50
N LYS A 94 2.98 26.22 -32.07
CA LYS A 94 1.68 25.66 -32.52
C LYS A 94 1.55 25.68 -34.05
N ASP A 95 0.52 26.36 -34.59
CA ASP A 95 0.18 26.36 -36.02
C ASP A 95 1.32 26.82 -36.93
N ALA A 96 2.19 27.72 -36.47
CA ALA A 96 3.32 28.19 -37.28
C ALA A 96 4.33 27.05 -37.55
N ASP A 97 4.66 26.28 -36.52
CA ASP A 97 5.61 25.17 -36.61
C ASP A 97 4.98 23.96 -37.30
N VAL A 98 3.71 23.68 -37.01
CA VAL A 98 2.94 22.65 -37.71
C VAL A 98 2.90 22.95 -39.20
N SER A 99 2.54 24.18 -39.60
CA SER A 99 2.45 24.56 -41.01
C SER A 99 3.80 24.41 -41.73
N ALA A 100 4.90 24.81 -41.09
CA ALA A 100 6.24 24.67 -41.66
C ALA A 100 6.65 23.20 -41.87
N LEU A 101 6.41 22.34 -40.87
CA LEU A 101 6.77 20.91 -40.92
C LEU A 101 5.81 20.10 -41.80
N GLN A 102 4.55 20.51 -41.92
CA GLN A 102 3.57 19.86 -42.80
C GLN A 102 3.99 19.99 -44.27
N LEU A 103 4.59 21.12 -44.66
CA LEU A 103 5.18 21.30 -46.00
C LEU A 103 6.30 20.29 -46.29
N ALA A 104 6.98 19.76 -45.26
CA ALA A 104 8.00 18.72 -45.41
C ALA A 104 7.43 17.30 -45.38
N SER A 105 6.30 17.11 -44.72
CA SER A 105 5.66 15.78 -44.52
C SER A 105 4.65 15.41 -45.61
N GLY A 106 4.38 16.32 -46.55
CA GLY A 106 3.42 16.10 -47.63
C GLY A 106 1.99 15.90 -47.09
N SER A 107 1.34 14.82 -47.52
CA SER A 107 -0.03 14.49 -47.09
C SER A 107 -0.12 13.71 -45.77
N ALA A 108 1.01 13.33 -45.16
CA ALA A 108 1.01 12.61 -43.89
C ALA A 108 0.68 13.57 -42.74
N THR A 109 -0.30 13.22 -41.90
CA THR A 109 -0.66 14.01 -40.72
C THR A 109 0.49 14.05 -39.73
N LEU A 110 0.94 15.26 -39.37
CA LEU A 110 1.91 15.47 -38.29
C LEU A 110 1.29 15.13 -36.93
N LEU A 111 1.96 14.27 -36.17
CA LEU A 111 1.62 14.03 -34.77
C LEU A 111 2.46 14.92 -33.86
N VAL A 112 1.82 15.62 -32.93
CA VAL A 112 2.49 16.30 -31.83
C VAL A 112 2.09 15.58 -30.55
N ALA A 113 3.07 15.09 -29.81
CA ALA A 113 2.87 14.36 -28.56
C ALA A 113 3.65 15.05 -27.45
N GLN A 114 3.18 14.95 -26.21
CA GLN A 114 3.84 15.50 -25.03
C GLN A 114 4.17 14.38 -24.04
N LEU A 115 5.38 14.40 -23.49
CA LEU A 115 5.73 13.56 -22.34
C LEU A 115 5.02 14.07 -21.10
N LEU A 116 4.38 13.15 -20.38
CA LEU A 116 3.71 13.41 -19.10
C LEU A 116 4.67 13.11 -17.92
N PRO A 117 4.35 13.60 -16.71
CA PRO A 117 5.03 13.21 -15.49
C PRO A 117 5.12 11.69 -15.31
N LEU A 118 6.18 11.23 -14.67
CA LEU A 118 6.43 9.82 -14.40
C LEU A 118 5.37 9.23 -13.48
N LEU A 119 4.93 8.01 -13.83
CA LEU A 119 4.22 7.13 -12.90
C LEU A 119 5.21 6.55 -11.87
N GLU A 120 4.68 6.01 -10.77
CA GLU A 120 5.51 5.45 -9.69
C GLU A 120 6.40 4.30 -10.19
N GLU A 121 5.85 3.40 -11.00
CA GLU A 121 6.61 2.28 -11.57
C GLU A 121 7.74 2.76 -12.49
N GLU A 122 7.55 3.91 -13.16
CA GLU A 122 8.56 4.53 -14.01
C GLU A 122 9.63 5.23 -13.17
N ALA A 123 9.24 5.90 -12.06
CA ALA A 123 10.18 6.48 -11.12
C ALA A 123 11.11 5.43 -10.48
N LEU A 124 10.58 4.25 -10.13
CA LEU A 124 11.38 3.12 -9.65
C LEU A 124 12.40 2.65 -10.70
N GLN A 125 11.98 2.55 -11.96
CA GLN A 125 12.88 2.17 -13.06
C GLN A 125 13.97 3.22 -13.31
N VAL A 126 13.62 4.51 -13.23
CA VAL A 126 14.58 5.61 -13.34
C VAL A 126 15.61 5.53 -12.21
N LEU A 127 15.17 5.37 -10.96
CA LEU A 127 16.06 5.20 -9.80
C LEU A 127 16.99 4.00 -9.96
N ALA A 128 16.47 2.85 -10.37
CA ALA A 128 17.27 1.65 -10.64
C ALA A 128 18.32 1.91 -11.73
N SER A 129 17.94 2.60 -12.81
CA SER A 129 18.86 2.95 -13.91
C SER A 129 19.98 3.92 -13.47
N LEU A 130 19.72 4.75 -12.46
CA LEU A 130 20.71 5.65 -11.87
C LEU A 130 21.65 4.92 -10.90
N GLY A 131 21.40 3.64 -10.60
CA GLY A 131 22.19 2.82 -9.70
C GLY A 131 21.77 2.94 -8.23
N GLU A 132 20.50 3.25 -7.97
CA GLU A 132 19.93 3.14 -6.62
C GLU A 132 19.75 1.66 -6.23
N THR A 133 20.22 1.28 -5.04
CA THR A 133 20.20 -0.14 -4.63
C THR A 133 18.83 -0.62 -4.17
N ASP A 134 18.02 0.29 -3.62
CA ASP A 134 16.67 0.01 -3.13
C ASP A 134 15.73 1.18 -3.55
N PRO A 135 15.26 1.18 -4.81
CA PRO A 135 14.37 2.21 -5.35
C PRO A 135 13.08 2.35 -4.53
N GLU A 136 12.51 1.24 -4.08
CA GLU A 136 11.29 1.21 -3.28
C GLU A 136 11.48 1.93 -1.94
N ALA A 137 12.56 1.65 -1.23
CA ALA A 137 12.88 2.37 0.01
C ALA A 137 13.13 3.86 -0.24
N PHE A 138 13.78 4.22 -1.36
CA PHE A 138 14.01 5.63 -1.71
C PHE A 138 12.69 6.37 -1.96
N VAL A 139 11.77 5.79 -2.74
CA VAL A 139 10.44 6.37 -3.01
C VAL A 139 9.62 6.47 -1.73
N ALA A 140 9.59 5.40 -0.94
CA ALA A 140 8.89 5.40 0.35
C ALA A 140 9.45 6.49 1.28
N LYS A 141 10.78 6.67 1.30
CA LYS A 141 11.41 7.72 2.11
C LYS A 141 11.09 9.12 1.60
N ALA A 142 11.15 9.36 0.30
CA ALA A 142 10.78 10.64 -0.32
C ALA A 142 9.34 11.03 0.00
N ARG A 143 8.40 10.07 -0.05
CA ARG A 143 7.00 10.29 0.35
C ARG A 143 6.86 10.58 1.84
N GLN A 144 7.52 9.79 2.68
CA GLN A 144 7.50 9.97 4.14
C GLN A 144 7.95 11.40 4.55
N VAL A 145 8.93 11.98 3.84
CA VAL A 145 9.40 13.34 4.08
C VAL A 145 8.63 14.40 3.27
N GLY A 146 7.54 14.04 2.59
CA GLY A 146 6.68 14.97 1.87
C GLY A 146 7.29 15.56 0.59
N ALA A 147 8.22 14.83 -0.04
CA ALA A 147 8.93 15.20 -1.27
C ALA A 147 8.48 14.38 -2.50
N GLY A 148 7.28 13.78 -2.46
CA GLY A 148 6.75 12.93 -3.52
C GLY A 148 6.71 13.61 -4.90
N GLY A 149 6.37 14.90 -4.96
CA GLY A 149 6.37 15.66 -6.22
C GLY A 149 7.73 15.81 -6.89
N LEU A 150 8.83 15.57 -6.17
CA LEU A 150 10.19 15.57 -6.75
C LEU A 150 10.51 14.26 -7.49
N LEU A 151 9.61 13.27 -7.46
CA LEU A 151 9.73 11.99 -8.17
C LEU A 151 9.06 12.00 -9.55
N GLU A 152 8.44 13.12 -9.94
CA GLU A 152 7.59 13.20 -11.14
C GLU A 152 8.37 13.42 -12.45
N SER A 153 9.68 13.70 -12.38
CA SER A 153 10.52 13.82 -13.58
C SER A 153 11.91 13.20 -13.38
N PRO A 154 12.55 12.69 -14.45
CA PRO A 154 13.90 12.13 -14.36
C PRO A 154 14.95 13.13 -13.85
N LEU A 155 14.84 14.41 -14.23
CA LEU A 155 15.75 15.44 -13.74
C LEU A 155 15.53 15.72 -12.25
N SER A 156 14.28 15.85 -11.81
CA SER A 156 13.96 16.06 -10.40
C SER A 156 14.45 14.90 -9.53
N ILE A 157 14.29 13.65 -9.99
CA ILE A 157 14.85 12.44 -9.33
C ILE A 157 16.36 12.52 -9.25
N LYS A 158 17.05 12.86 -10.35
CA LYS A 158 18.54 12.98 -10.35
C LYS A 158 19.02 14.01 -9.34
N LEU A 159 18.36 15.16 -9.28
CA LEU A 159 18.74 16.24 -8.38
C LEU A 159 18.41 15.89 -6.92
N LEU A 160 17.26 15.26 -6.66
CA LEU A 160 16.92 14.73 -5.33
C LEU A 160 17.94 13.70 -4.86
N ARG A 161 18.34 12.77 -5.74
CA ARG A 161 19.38 11.79 -5.44
C ARG A 161 20.74 12.45 -5.19
N ALA A 162 21.09 13.49 -5.94
CA ALA A 162 22.34 14.23 -5.73
C ALA A 162 22.38 14.90 -4.34
N VAL A 163 21.25 15.45 -3.89
CA VAL A 163 21.09 15.99 -2.53
C VAL A 163 21.32 14.90 -1.47
N VAL A 164 20.72 13.72 -1.65
CA VAL A 164 20.88 12.58 -0.71
C VAL A 164 22.31 12.00 -0.74
N ALA A 165 22.92 11.90 -1.92
CA ALA A 165 24.25 11.32 -2.08
C ALA A 165 25.37 12.24 -1.57
N GLY A 166 25.21 13.57 -1.69
CA GLY A 166 26.21 14.55 -1.28
C GLY A 166 26.53 14.52 0.22
N GLU A 167 25.54 14.23 1.06
CA GLU A 167 25.71 14.09 2.51
C GLU A 167 25.95 12.64 2.97
N GLY A 168 25.85 11.66 2.06
CA GLY A 168 25.89 10.23 2.38
C GLY A 168 24.66 9.74 3.18
N GLN A 169 23.67 10.61 3.40
CA GLN A 169 22.44 10.35 4.13
C GLN A 169 21.35 11.33 3.68
N TRP A 170 20.09 11.02 3.98
CA TRP A 170 18.98 11.95 3.78
C TRP A 170 19.14 13.19 4.67
N PRO A 171 18.78 14.40 4.20
CA PRO A 171 18.76 15.59 5.04
C PRO A 171 17.97 15.37 6.33
N THR A 172 18.45 15.97 7.42
CA THR A 172 17.91 15.78 8.77
C THR A 172 16.50 16.34 8.97
N SER A 173 16.06 17.22 8.08
CA SER A 173 14.75 17.86 8.10
C SER A 173 14.18 17.99 6.68
N ARG A 174 12.86 18.07 6.60
CA ARG A 174 12.15 18.35 5.35
C ARG A 174 12.50 19.74 4.83
N TYR A 175 12.65 20.73 5.73
CA TYR A 175 13.10 22.07 5.36
C TYR A 175 14.44 22.04 4.63
N ASN A 176 15.44 21.34 5.20
CA ASN A 176 16.78 21.25 4.61
C ASN A 176 16.74 20.58 3.23
N LEU A 177 15.88 19.56 3.06
CA LEU A 177 15.68 18.92 1.77
C LEU A 177 15.19 19.90 0.71
N PHE A 178 14.15 20.68 1.00
CA PHE A 178 13.60 21.65 0.06
C PHE A 178 14.54 22.82 -0.20
N GLU A 179 15.25 23.30 0.82
CA GLU A 179 16.26 24.36 0.67
C GLU A 179 17.39 23.91 -0.26
N GLN A 180 17.94 22.70 -0.04
CA GLN A 180 18.99 22.16 -0.90
C GLN A 180 18.48 21.86 -2.31
N ALA A 181 17.29 21.27 -2.45
CA ALA A 181 16.71 20.95 -3.76
C ALA A 181 16.45 22.21 -4.59
N THR A 182 15.76 23.20 -4.02
CA THR A 182 15.50 24.48 -4.73
C THR A 182 16.78 25.24 -5.04
N GLY A 183 17.78 25.18 -4.15
CA GLY A 183 19.13 25.68 -4.43
C GLY A 183 19.75 25.01 -5.65
N GLN A 184 19.72 23.67 -5.74
CA GLN A 184 20.22 22.94 -6.92
C GLN A 184 19.44 23.28 -8.20
N TYR A 185 18.13 23.49 -8.11
CA TYR A 185 17.26 23.75 -9.26
C TYR A 185 17.52 25.14 -9.86
N SER A 186 18.15 26.05 -9.11
CA SER A 186 18.52 27.38 -9.61
C SER A 186 19.73 27.40 -10.55
N PHE A 187 20.48 26.28 -10.65
CA PHE A 187 21.65 26.18 -11.52
C PHE A 187 21.30 25.60 -12.90
N GLU A 188 22.01 26.07 -13.93
CA GLU A 188 21.96 25.51 -15.28
C GLU A 188 22.44 24.05 -15.30
N GLN A 189 21.56 23.16 -15.72
CA GLN A 189 21.81 21.72 -15.79
C GLN A 189 22.40 21.29 -17.14
N ASN A 190 22.17 22.09 -18.19
CA ASN A 190 22.64 21.81 -19.53
C ASN A 190 24.06 22.37 -19.74
N ALA A 191 25.01 21.45 -19.93
CA ALA A 191 26.43 21.77 -20.15
C ALA A 191 26.69 22.75 -21.31
N LEU A 192 25.80 22.79 -22.32
CA LEU A 192 25.93 23.69 -23.46
C LEU A 192 25.69 25.16 -23.08
N PHE A 193 24.87 25.42 -22.06
CA PHE A 193 24.44 26.76 -21.66
C PHE A 193 25.12 27.27 -20.38
N GLN A 194 25.94 26.44 -19.72
CA GLN A 194 26.67 26.81 -18.48
C GLN A 194 27.59 28.04 -18.62
N ARG A 195 28.00 28.41 -19.83
CA ARG A 195 28.85 29.59 -20.09
C ARG A 195 28.10 30.76 -20.72
N GLY A 196 26.77 30.67 -20.84
CA GLY A 196 25.92 31.73 -21.37
C GLY A 196 25.77 32.91 -20.40
N ALA A 197 25.32 34.05 -20.92
CA ALA A 197 24.90 35.16 -20.07
C ALA A 197 23.55 34.79 -19.44
N ARG A 198 23.55 34.50 -18.14
CA ARG A 198 22.37 34.14 -17.34
C ARG A 198 22.46 34.87 -16.00
N ALA A 199 21.32 35.22 -15.42
CA ALA A 199 21.23 35.71 -14.05
C ALA A 199 21.89 34.72 -13.06
N SER A 200 22.40 35.24 -11.94
CA SER A 200 22.99 34.38 -10.92
C SER A 200 21.93 33.47 -10.30
N SER A 201 22.36 32.31 -9.79
CA SER A 201 21.48 31.38 -9.08
C SER A 201 20.70 32.05 -7.95
N GLN A 202 21.31 32.99 -7.24
CA GLN A 202 20.66 33.75 -6.17
C GLN A 202 19.57 34.70 -6.69
N GLU A 203 19.80 35.37 -7.83
CA GLU A 203 18.80 36.23 -8.46
C GLU A 203 17.61 35.43 -8.99
N ILE A 204 17.89 34.29 -9.65
CA ILE A 204 16.89 33.34 -10.13
C ILE A 204 16.04 32.83 -8.98
N LEU A 205 16.68 32.40 -7.89
CA LEU A 205 15.98 31.85 -6.73
C LEU A 205 15.07 32.90 -6.08
N LYS A 206 15.56 34.14 -5.91
CA LYS A 206 14.74 35.25 -5.41
C LYS A 206 13.58 35.60 -6.34
N ALA A 207 13.78 35.55 -7.66
CA ALA A 207 12.70 35.75 -8.62
C ALA A 207 11.66 34.62 -8.51
N ALA A 208 12.10 33.36 -8.39
CA ALA A 208 11.22 32.20 -8.22
C ALA A 208 10.37 32.31 -6.95
N ASP A 209 10.95 32.75 -5.83
CA ASP A 209 10.23 33.00 -4.58
C ASP A 209 9.08 34.01 -4.78
N ARG A 210 9.37 35.12 -5.45
CA ARG A 210 8.40 36.19 -5.70
C ARG A 210 7.31 35.77 -6.68
N LEU A 211 7.66 35.09 -7.75
CA LEU A 211 6.69 34.58 -8.72
C LEU A 211 5.76 33.55 -8.07
N SER A 212 6.31 32.66 -7.24
CA SER A 212 5.52 31.67 -6.49
C SER A 212 4.56 32.32 -5.50
N LEU A 213 5.02 33.32 -4.75
CA LEU A 213 4.13 34.08 -3.86
C LEU A 213 3.01 34.78 -4.62
N LEU A 214 3.34 35.41 -5.76
CA LEU A 214 2.36 36.12 -6.58
C LEU A 214 1.30 35.18 -7.14
N MET A 215 1.72 34.03 -7.70
CA MET A 215 0.80 33.02 -8.23
C MET A 215 -0.13 32.48 -7.15
N LEU A 216 0.42 32.04 -6.01
CA LEU A 216 -0.39 31.47 -4.93
C LEU A 216 -1.30 32.51 -4.26
N ALA A 217 -0.82 33.73 -4.00
CA ALA A 217 -1.61 34.77 -3.34
C ALA A 217 -2.73 35.32 -4.24
N THR A 218 -2.57 35.28 -5.57
CA THR A 218 -3.62 35.69 -6.52
C THR A 218 -4.54 34.54 -6.93
N GLY A 219 -4.16 33.29 -6.62
CA GLY A 219 -4.86 32.10 -7.10
C GLY A 219 -4.64 31.81 -8.59
N ALA A 220 -3.67 32.47 -9.22
CA ALA A 220 -3.32 32.24 -10.61
C ALA A 220 -2.66 30.88 -10.80
N ARG A 221 -2.99 30.21 -11.90
CA ARG A 221 -2.44 28.90 -12.27
C ARG A 221 -1.05 28.98 -12.91
N GLY A 222 -0.69 30.14 -13.45
CA GLY A 222 0.57 30.30 -14.18
C GLY A 222 1.01 31.73 -14.43
N ILE A 223 2.26 31.88 -14.84
CA ILE A 223 2.80 33.09 -15.45
C ILE A 223 2.55 33.06 -16.96
N TRP A 224 2.09 34.17 -17.50
CA TRP A 224 1.94 34.39 -18.94
C TRP A 224 3.15 35.14 -19.49
N ARG A 225 3.99 34.43 -20.25
CA ARG A 225 5.27 34.91 -20.82
C ARG A 225 5.12 35.63 -22.17
N SER A 226 3.90 35.98 -22.58
CA SER A 226 3.67 36.70 -23.84
C SER A 226 3.30 38.17 -23.61
N ASN A 227 3.72 39.01 -24.55
CA ASN A 227 3.24 40.39 -24.68
C ASN A 227 1.83 40.47 -25.31
N ALA A 228 1.29 39.35 -25.80
CA ALA A 228 -0.10 39.28 -26.21
C ALA A 228 -1.04 39.35 -24.99
N PRO A 229 -2.30 39.81 -25.15
CA PRO A 229 -3.32 39.63 -24.13
C PRO A 229 -3.43 38.17 -23.70
N THR A 230 -3.76 37.94 -22.43
CA THR A 230 -4.11 36.59 -21.95
C THR A 230 -5.27 36.02 -22.77
N PRO A 231 -5.32 34.69 -22.97
CA PRO A 231 -6.42 34.06 -23.70
C PRO A 231 -7.80 34.45 -23.13
N SER A 232 -8.79 34.67 -24.00
CA SER A 232 -10.15 35.00 -23.55
C SER A 232 -10.72 33.92 -22.64
N GLY A 233 -11.17 34.30 -21.45
CA GLY A 233 -11.65 33.37 -20.42
C GLY A 233 -10.59 32.94 -19.41
N ALA A 234 -9.33 33.37 -19.56
CA ALA A 234 -8.25 33.16 -18.59
C ALA A 234 -7.99 34.39 -17.69
N ASP A 235 -8.93 35.35 -17.66
CA ASP A 235 -8.80 36.55 -16.82
C ASP A 235 -8.78 36.16 -15.34
N GLY A 236 -7.68 36.50 -14.65
CA GLY A 236 -7.43 36.09 -13.27
C GLY A 236 -6.87 34.68 -13.11
N GLU A 237 -6.77 33.88 -14.18
CA GLU A 237 -6.12 32.56 -14.13
C GLU A 237 -4.61 32.63 -14.38
N LEU A 238 -4.12 33.72 -14.99
CA LEU A 238 -2.71 33.91 -15.33
C LEU A 238 -2.21 35.28 -14.89
N VAL A 239 -0.94 35.34 -14.48
CA VAL A 239 -0.23 36.59 -14.18
C VAL A 239 0.62 36.98 -15.38
N PRO A 240 0.37 38.10 -16.05
CA PRO A 240 1.24 38.60 -17.12
C PRO A 240 2.65 38.88 -16.60
N ALA A 241 3.70 38.36 -17.26
CA ALA A 241 5.09 38.59 -16.85
C ALA A 241 5.44 40.10 -16.76
N ASN A 242 4.89 40.89 -17.70
CA ASN A 242 5.04 42.35 -17.75
C ASN A 242 4.27 43.12 -16.66
N SER A 243 3.46 42.46 -15.85
CA SER A 243 2.77 43.06 -14.70
C SER A 243 3.59 42.99 -13.41
N THR A 244 4.75 42.31 -13.44
CA THR A 244 5.68 42.21 -12.32
C THR A 244 6.70 43.35 -12.36
N ASP A 245 7.39 43.60 -11.24
CA ASP A 245 8.52 44.53 -11.15
C ASP A 245 9.87 43.85 -11.48
N LEU A 246 9.84 42.61 -11.98
CA LEU A 246 11.02 41.86 -12.39
C LEU A 246 11.35 42.18 -13.86
N GLY A 247 12.64 42.22 -14.20
CA GLY A 247 13.08 42.38 -15.59
C GLY A 247 12.70 41.16 -16.43
N SER A 248 12.37 41.36 -17.70
CA SER A 248 11.99 40.29 -18.63
C SER A 248 13.02 39.15 -18.68
N ASP A 249 14.29 39.52 -18.77
CA ASP A 249 15.38 38.55 -18.92
C ASP A 249 15.52 37.67 -17.67
N LEU A 250 15.31 38.25 -16.48
CA LEU A 250 15.32 37.51 -15.22
C LEU A 250 14.12 36.57 -15.09
N ILE A 251 12.93 37.01 -15.53
CA ILE A 251 11.75 36.13 -15.56
C ILE A 251 12.01 34.95 -16.49
N ASP A 252 12.54 35.22 -17.68
CA ASP A 252 12.87 34.18 -18.65
C ASP A 252 13.88 33.17 -18.10
N ASP A 253 14.98 33.65 -17.52
CA ASP A 253 15.97 32.79 -16.85
C ASP A 253 15.38 31.99 -15.68
N THR A 254 14.36 32.52 -15.02
CA THR A 254 13.71 31.87 -13.88
C THR A 254 12.73 30.79 -14.32
N LEU A 255 11.89 31.09 -15.32
CA LEU A 255 10.90 30.16 -15.89
C LEU A 255 11.58 29.00 -16.65
N ASP A 256 12.82 29.19 -17.08
CA ASP A 256 13.67 28.16 -17.69
C ASP A 256 14.23 27.13 -16.69
N THR A 257 14.03 27.32 -15.39
CA THR A 257 14.51 26.38 -14.36
C THR A 257 13.55 25.20 -14.15
N PRO A 258 14.02 24.06 -13.60
CA PRO A 258 13.16 22.93 -13.23
C PRO A 258 12.08 23.24 -12.18
N MET A 259 12.08 24.43 -11.56
CA MET A 259 11.04 24.84 -10.59
C MET A 259 9.71 25.17 -11.28
N PHE A 260 9.74 25.41 -12.59
CA PHE A 260 8.59 25.75 -13.40
C PHE A 260 8.42 24.78 -14.55
N THR A 261 7.20 24.70 -15.05
CA THR A 261 6.81 23.80 -16.11
C THR A 261 6.16 24.58 -17.23
N GLY A 262 6.73 24.47 -18.42
CA GLY A 262 6.16 25.01 -19.64
C GLY A 262 4.88 24.25 -19.98
N GLY A 263 3.73 24.88 -19.77
CA GLY A 263 2.45 24.38 -20.26
C GLY A 263 2.33 24.53 -21.78
N GLU A 264 1.10 24.53 -22.30
CA GLU A 264 0.88 24.69 -23.74
C GLU A 264 1.19 26.12 -24.25
N GLY A 265 2.42 26.34 -24.70
CA GLY A 265 2.88 27.61 -25.27
C GLY A 265 3.38 28.58 -24.20
N GLU A 266 2.82 29.79 -24.15
CA GLU A 266 3.37 30.91 -23.36
C GLU A 266 2.96 30.90 -21.86
N ARG A 267 2.44 29.78 -21.36
CA ARG A 267 1.96 29.60 -19.98
C ARG A 267 2.95 28.75 -19.20
N PHE A 268 3.38 29.25 -18.04
CA PHE A 268 4.29 28.55 -17.15
C PHE A 268 3.63 28.30 -15.79
N GLU A 269 3.64 27.05 -15.34
CA GLU A 269 3.12 26.64 -14.04
C GLU A 269 4.27 26.28 -13.10
N HIS A 270 3.96 25.96 -11.85
CA HIS A 270 4.92 25.35 -10.96
C HIS A 270 5.09 23.87 -11.28
N MET A 271 6.30 23.35 -11.11
CA MET A 271 6.52 21.91 -11.21
C MET A 271 5.66 21.10 -10.25
N HIS A 272 5.48 21.62 -9.03
CA HIS A 272 4.71 20.98 -7.99
C HIS A 272 4.35 22.01 -6.92
N ARG A 273 3.14 21.88 -6.38
CA ARG A 273 2.58 22.84 -5.41
C ARG A 273 3.46 23.03 -4.17
N THR A 274 3.97 21.96 -3.58
CA THR A 274 4.77 22.05 -2.35
C THR A 274 6.08 22.82 -2.55
N VAL A 275 6.68 22.76 -3.76
CA VAL A 275 7.87 23.56 -4.10
C VAL A 275 7.48 25.03 -4.16
N ALA A 276 6.37 25.35 -4.84
CA ALA A 276 5.85 26.71 -4.90
C ALA A 276 5.53 27.29 -3.52
N GLU A 277 4.91 26.51 -2.64
CA GLU A 277 4.59 26.92 -1.28
C GLU A 277 5.87 27.21 -0.48
N PHE A 278 6.90 26.36 -0.59
CA PHE A 278 8.19 26.60 0.06
C PHE A 278 8.86 27.90 -0.41
N LEU A 279 8.89 28.14 -1.73
CA LEU A 279 9.47 29.34 -2.36
C LEU A 279 8.67 30.61 -1.99
N ALA A 280 7.34 30.55 -2.10
CA ALA A 280 6.44 31.66 -1.77
C ALA A 280 6.60 32.12 -0.32
N SER A 281 6.72 31.16 0.60
CA SER A 281 6.92 31.45 2.01
C SER A 281 8.27 32.06 2.33
N ARG A 282 9.32 31.72 1.56
CA ARG A 282 10.62 32.37 1.70
C ARG A 282 10.53 33.85 1.35
N ALA A 283 9.90 34.19 0.22
CA ALA A 283 9.63 35.59 -0.14
C ALA A 283 8.81 36.32 0.94
N LEU A 284 7.82 35.66 1.53
CA LEU A 284 6.99 36.25 2.57
C LEU A 284 7.75 36.43 3.89
N ALA A 285 8.60 35.47 4.27
CA ALA A 285 9.46 35.55 5.44
C ALA A 285 10.49 36.69 5.29
N ASP A 286 11.14 36.79 4.14
CA ASP A 286 12.07 37.87 3.81
C ASP A 286 11.38 39.25 3.90
N ALA A 287 10.14 39.36 3.42
CA ALA A 287 9.37 40.59 3.53
C ALA A 287 9.06 40.95 5.00
N VAL A 288 8.70 39.97 5.82
CA VAL A 288 8.41 40.17 7.25
C VAL A 288 9.65 40.55 8.04
N CYS A 289 10.80 39.96 7.72
CA CYS A 289 12.06 40.28 8.39
C CYS A 289 12.66 41.61 7.91
N GLY A 290 12.42 41.98 6.65
CA GLY A 290 13.06 43.11 6.00
C GLY A 290 14.56 42.88 5.79
N ASP A 291 15.20 43.83 5.11
CA ASP A 291 16.65 43.87 4.93
C ASP A 291 17.18 45.30 5.08
N ARG A 292 18.43 45.55 4.64
CA ARG A 292 19.04 46.88 4.72
C ARG A 292 18.37 47.91 3.81
N ASP A 293 17.77 47.45 2.71
CA ASP A 293 17.22 48.27 1.63
C ASP A 293 15.68 48.30 1.64
N ARG A 294 15.03 47.38 2.36
CA ARG A 294 13.57 47.23 2.46
C ARG A 294 13.12 47.09 3.91
N ALA A 295 12.18 47.93 4.32
CA ALA A 295 11.58 47.86 5.64
C ALA A 295 10.75 46.57 5.82
N ALA A 296 10.87 45.96 6.99
CA ALA A 296 10.06 44.85 7.45
C ALA A 296 8.56 45.17 7.38
N ILE A 297 7.75 44.25 6.86
CA ILE A 297 6.29 44.33 6.98
C ILE A 297 5.81 43.65 8.27
N PRO A 298 4.75 44.14 8.92
CA PRO A 298 4.18 43.47 10.09
C PRO A 298 3.75 42.03 9.77
N LEU A 299 4.09 41.07 10.62
CA LEU A 299 3.69 39.67 10.46
C LEU A 299 2.17 39.51 10.30
N SER A 300 1.38 40.31 11.03
CA SER A 300 -0.08 40.31 10.90
C SER A 300 -0.58 40.63 9.50
N ARG A 301 0.14 41.43 8.70
CA ARG A 301 -0.19 41.66 7.29
C ARG A 301 0.12 40.45 6.43
N ALA A 302 1.24 39.77 6.69
CA ALA A 302 1.60 38.54 6.00
C ALA A 302 0.58 37.43 6.30
N ILE A 303 0.17 37.24 7.56
CA ILE A 303 -0.88 36.28 7.93
C ILE A 303 -2.22 36.66 7.29
N ASN A 304 -2.62 37.93 7.33
CA ASN A 304 -3.87 38.37 6.70
C ASN A 304 -3.92 38.18 5.18
N LEU A 305 -2.77 38.14 4.50
CA LEU A 305 -2.71 37.79 3.08
C LEU A 305 -3.12 36.32 2.83
N LEU A 306 -2.88 35.45 3.81
CA LEU A 306 -3.13 34.00 3.73
C LEU A 306 -4.47 33.60 4.38
N SER A 307 -5.13 34.53 5.06
CA SER A 307 -6.33 34.28 5.86
C SER A 307 -7.61 34.80 5.22
N GLY A 308 -8.71 34.10 5.48
CA GLY A 308 -10.04 34.57 5.14
C GLY A 308 -10.53 35.69 6.07
N PRO A 309 -11.73 36.25 5.81
CA PRO A 309 -12.30 37.35 6.61
C PRO A 309 -12.48 37.04 8.10
N ASN A 310 -12.52 35.75 8.47
CA ASN A 310 -12.62 35.26 9.85
C ASN A 310 -11.25 35.12 10.54
N GLY A 311 -10.15 35.48 9.87
CA GLY A 311 -8.78 35.34 10.38
C GLY A 311 -8.20 33.92 10.31
N ALA A 312 -8.98 32.93 9.86
CA ALA A 312 -8.51 31.57 9.65
C ALA A 312 -7.73 31.46 8.34
N VAL A 313 -6.62 30.71 8.35
CA VAL A 313 -5.83 30.44 7.15
C VAL A 313 -6.67 29.68 6.12
N LEU A 314 -6.67 30.18 4.88
CA LEU A 314 -7.35 29.52 3.77
C LEU A 314 -6.72 28.14 3.54
N SER A 315 -7.54 27.11 3.32
CA SER A 315 -7.07 25.72 3.14
C SER A 315 -5.98 25.62 2.07
N GLU A 316 -6.16 26.34 0.96
CA GLU A 316 -5.22 26.39 -0.17
C GLU A 316 -3.90 27.10 0.16
N LEU A 317 -3.84 27.93 1.21
CA LEU A 317 -2.63 28.67 1.59
C LEU A 317 -2.01 28.17 2.87
N ARG A 318 -2.51 27.05 3.44
CA ARG A 318 -1.93 26.45 4.65
C ARG A 318 -0.50 25.98 4.45
N GLY A 319 -0.15 25.53 3.24
CA GLY A 319 1.25 25.21 2.91
C GLY A 319 2.16 26.42 3.00
N VAL A 320 1.74 27.55 2.40
CA VAL A 320 2.48 28.81 2.49
C VAL A 320 2.60 29.28 3.94
N HIS A 321 1.50 29.21 4.69
CA HIS A 321 1.50 29.59 6.11
C HIS A 321 2.44 28.72 6.95
N ALA A 322 2.43 27.41 6.74
CA ALA A 322 3.28 26.48 7.49
C ALA A 322 4.77 26.67 7.17
N TRP A 323 5.12 26.85 5.90
CA TRP A 323 6.50 27.14 5.50
C TRP A 323 6.97 28.52 5.95
N LEU A 324 6.08 29.50 6.11
CA LEU A 324 6.43 30.81 6.68
C LEU A 324 6.95 30.65 8.11
N ALA A 325 6.27 29.85 8.95
CA ALA A 325 6.77 29.54 10.29
C ALA A 325 8.17 28.92 10.23
N ALA A 326 8.40 28.03 9.25
CA ALA A 326 9.68 27.35 9.14
C ALA A 326 10.83 28.26 8.72
N HIS A 327 10.63 29.09 7.69
CA HIS A 327 11.61 30.10 7.27
C HIS A 327 11.92 31.09 8.39
N LEU A 328 10.91 31.56 9.14
CA LEU A 328 11.11 32.44 10.29
C LEU A 328 11.94 31.77 11.39
N ALA A 329 11.67 30.49 11.70
CA ALA A 329 12.40 29.76 12.72
C ALA A 329 13.88 29.58 12.33
N VAL A 330 14.15 29.14 11.10
CA VAL A 330 15.51 28.98 10.57
C VAL A 330 16.25 30.32 10.48
N GLY A 331 15.52 31.40 10.15
CA GLY A 331 16.04 32.77 10.16
C GLY A 331 16.33 33.34 11.56
N GLY A 332 16.10 32.58 12.64
CA GLY A 332 16.37 33.02 14.02
C GLY A 332 15.24 33.84 14.64
N HIS A 333 14.06 33.88 14.03
CA HIS A 333 12.89 34.62 14.49
C HIS A 333 11.87 33.70 15.19
N ALA A 334 12.32 32.92 16.19
CA ALA A 334 11.50 31.93 16.89
C ALA A 334 10.18 32.48 17.45
N THR A 335 10.16 33.71 17.97
CA THR A 335 8.93 34.35 18.47
C THR A 335 7.91 34.56 17.35
N LEU A 336 8.35 34.98 16.15
CA LEU A 336 7.47 35.16 15.00
C LEU A 336 6.98 33.81 14.47
N ALA A 337 7.88 32.82 14.39
CA ALA A 337 7.52 31.46 14.02
C ALA A 337 6.43 30.89 14.95
N ARG A 338 6.58 31.10 16.26
CA ARG A 338 5.58 30.70 17.25
C ARG A 338 4.24 31.41 17.05
N GLU A 339 4.23 32.70 16.74
CA GLU A 339 2.98 33.44 16.46
C GLU A 339 2.25 32.87 15.23
N VAL A 340 2.99 32.49 14.18
CA VAL A 340 2.44 31.78 13.01
C VAL A 340 1.90 30.40 13.42
N VAL A 341 2.66 29.62 14.20
CA VAL A 341 2.22 28.30 14.69
C VAL A 341 0.96 28.41 15.56
N ASP A 342 0.87 29.40 16.44
CA ASP A 342 -0.30 29.63 17.30
C ASP A 342 -1.55 30.01 16.49
N ASN A 343 -1.39 30.58 15.28
CA ASN A 343 -2.50 30.93 14.38
C ASN A 343 -3.14 29.69 13.71
N ASP A 344 -2.33 28.74 13.22
CA ASP A 344 -2.81 27.47 12.65
C ASP A 344 -1.84 26.31 12.98
N PRO A 345 -1.94 25.73 14.20
CA PRO A 345 -1.03 24.66 14.65
C PRO A 345 -1.13 23.40 13.80
N ILE A 346 -2.34 23.10 13.32
CA ILE A 346 -2.62 21.94 12.47
C ILE A 346 -1.96 22.13 11.10
N GLY A 347 -2.14 23.32 10.49
CA GLY A 347 -1.48 23.65 9.24
C GLY A 347 0.04 23.57 9.35
N ALA A 348 0.60 24.16 10.41
CA ALA A 348 2.04 24.11 10.69
C ALA A 348 2.57 22.67 10.78
N LEU A 349 1.85 21.77 11.45
CA LEU A 349 2.24 20.37 11.56
C LEU A 349 2.09 19.58 10.25
N ALA A 350 0.99 19.80 9.54
CA ALA A 350 0.65 18.96 8.38
C ALA A 350 1.45 19.33 7.12
N TYR A 351 1.69 20.62 6.90
CA TYR A 351 2.28 21.11 5.65
C TYR A 351 3.72 21.58 5.79
N GLY A 352 4.14 21.99 6.99
CA GLY A 352 5.48 22.51 7.24
C GLY A 352 6.47 21.42 7.65
N ASP A 353 7.35 21.80 8.57
CA ASP A 353 8.33 20.91 9.19
C ASP A 353 8.44 21.26 10.68
N ALA A 354 7.99 20.37 11.56
CA ALA A 354 8.06 20.59 13.00
C ALA A 354 9.47 20.33 13.60
N SER A 355 10.38 19.72 12.84
CA SER A 355 11.72 19.37 13.34
C SER A 355 12.65 20.57 13.48
N ILE A 356 12.44 21.62 12.68
CA ILE A 356 13.24 22.86 12.69
C ILE A 356 12.86 23.84 13.80
N PHE A 357 11.70 23.65 14.44
CA PHE A 357 11.26 24.51 15.53
C PHE A 357 12.14 24.34 16.78
N ASP A 358 12.08 25.29 17.71
CA ASP A 358 12.61 25.08 19.05
C ASP A 358 11.60 24.32 19.93
N GLN A 359 12.02 23.91 21.13
CA GLN A 359 11.15 23.20 22.07
C GLN A 359 9.88 24.01 22.37
N ALA A 360 10.02 25.30 22.65
CA ALA A 360 8.90 26.15 23.05
C ALA A 360 7.83 26.27 21.95
N THR A 361 8.26 26.33 20.68
CA THR A 361 7.35 26.37 19.53
C THR A 361 6.69 25.02 19.28
N ARG A 362 7.41 23.90 19.44
CA ARG A 362 6.79 22.55 19.37
C ARG A 362 5.77 22.31 20.48
N GLU A 363 6.07 22.76 21.70
CA GLU A 363 5.14 22.68 22.83
C GLU A 363 3.88 23.53 22.57
N ALA A 364 4.05 24.75 22.05
CA ALA A 364 2.94 25.62 21.66
C ALA A 364 2.06 24.96 20.58
N LEU A 365 2.69 24.35 19.56
CA LEU A 365 2.00 23.57 18.53
C LEU A 365 1.14 22.46 19.15
N LEU A 366 1.74 21.62 20.00
CA LEU A 366 1.04 20.51 20.63
C LEU A 366 -0.10 20.98 21.57
N GLN A 367 0.10 22.07 22.29
CA GLN A 367 -0.91 22.64 23.18
C GLN A 367 -2.07 23.27 22.40
N GLY A 368 -1.80 23.90 21.26
CA GLY A 368 -2.79 24.60 20.44
C GLY A 368 -3.59 23.72 19.48
N ILE A 369 -3.15 22.48 19.22
CA ILE A 369 -3.67 21.65 18.13
C ILE A 369 -5.18 21.33 18.21
N ASP A 370 -5.75 21.25 19.41
CA ASP A 370 -7.16 20.96 19.66
C ASP A 370 -7.94 22.18 20.19
N ARG A 371 -7.32 23.36 20.23
CA ARG A 371 -7.90 24.57 20.84
C ARG A 371 -9.22 24.98 20.17
N ASN A 372 -9.27 24.89 18.84
CA ASN A 372 -10.42 25.34 18.05
C ASN A 372 -11.34 24.18 17.66
N ASP A 373 -10.81 22.95 17.59
CA ASP A 373 -11.56 21.76 17.19
C ASP A 373 -10.98 20.51 17.89
N PRO A 374 -11.69 19.93 18.88
CA PRO A 374 -11.24 18.68 19.53
C PRO A 374 -11.29 17.45 18.60
N TYR A 375 -11.95 17.55 17.44
CA TYR A 375 -12.04 16.51 16.41
C TYR A 375 -11.20 16.82 15.17
N PHE A 376 -10.19 17.69 15.29
CA PHE A 376 -9.43 18.24 14.16
C PHE A 376 -8.92 17.21 13.15
N LEU A 377 -8.53 15.99 13.57
CA LEU A 377 -8.09 14.95 12.63
C LEU A 377 -9.20 14.51 11.64
N GLY A 378 -10.47 14.68 11.99
CA GLY A 378 -11.59 14.41 11.09
C GLY A 378 -11.74 15.46 9.97
N ALA A 379 -11.22 16.67 10.19
CA ALA A 379 -11.26 17.78 9.22
C ALA A 379 -9.97 17.92 8.40
N VAL A 380 -8.93 17.14 8.73
CA VAL A 380 -7.61 17.23 8.12
C VAL A 380 -7.32 15.94 7.39
N THR A 381 -7.10 16.04 6.07
CA THR A 381 -6.61 14.91 5.29
C THR A 381 -5.13 14.73 5.58
N LEU A 382 -4.81 13.88 6.56
CA LEU A 382 -3.45 13.37 6.71
C LEU A 382 -3.19 12.39 5.56
N THR A 383 -2.25 12.74 4.69
CA THR A 383 -1.84 11.92 3.55
C THR A 383 -0.46 11.33 3.80
N GLU A 384 -0.02 10.40 2.96
CA GLU A 384 1.34 9.84 3.03
C GLU A 384 2.44 10.90 2.86
N SER A 385 2.11 12.08 2.30
CA SER A 385 3.02 13.22 2.16
C SER A 385 3.07 14.14 3.40
N THR A 386 2.29 13.86 4.45
CA THR A 386 2.30 14.63 5.69
C THR A 386 3.50 14.22 6.56
N ALA A 387 4.47 15.12 6.74
CA ALA A 387 5.70 14.85 7.49
C ALA A 387 5.53 14.94 9.03
N LEU A 388 4.62 14.16 9.60
CA LEU A 388 4.26 14.19 11.03
C LEU A 388 5.42 13.88 11.98
N GLY A 389 6.36 13.05 11.52
CA GLY A 389 7.49 12.58 12.35
C GLY A 389 8.41 13.71 12.83
N GLY A 390 8.40 14.88 12.18
CA GLY A 390 9.23 16.03 12.57
C GLY A 390 8.97 16.51 14.00
N LEU A 391 7.75 16.33 14.53
CA LEU A 391 7.40 16.75 15.89
C LEU A 391 8.01 15.81 16.97
N ALA A 392 8.39 14.59 16.61
CA ALA A 392 8.96 13.62 17.55
C ALA A 392 10.45 13.88 17.82
N GLN A 393 10.74 14.99 18.47
CA GLN A 393 12.09 15.35 18.92
C GLN A 393 12.33 14.89 20.37
N PRO A 394 13.59 14.62 20.78
CA PRO A 394 13.91 14.18 22.15
C PRO A 394 13.36 15.11 23.24
N ASP A 395 13.32 16.41 22.99
CA ASP A 395 12.82 17.42 23.92
C ASP A 395 11.29 17.39 24.12
N MET A 396 10.55 16.73 23.22
CA MET A 396 9.09 16.57 23.31
C MET A 396 8.66 15.36 24.15
N ALA A 397 9.60 14.54 24.64
CA ALA A 397 9.28 13.32 25.38
C ALA A 397 8.35 13.59 26.58
N ALA A 398 8.65 14.60 27.40
CA ALA A 398 7.83 14.96 28.57
C ALA A 398 6.41 15.40 28.18
N SER A 399 6.27 16.18 27.11
CA SER A 399 4.97 16.65 26.61
C SER A 399 4.14 15.50 26.04
N PHE A 400 4.77 14.56 25.33
CA PHE A 400 4.09 13.36 24.85
C PHE A 400 3.67 12.42 25.97
N LEU A 401 4.51 12.20 26.98
CA LEU A 401 4.14 11.41 28.16
C LEU A 401 2.89 11.99 28.84
N THR A 402 2.83 13.31 28.99
CA THR A 402 1.64 14.00 29.53
C THR A 402 0.38 13.71 28.72
N VAL A 403 0.45 13.71 27.38
CA VAL A 403 -0.70 13.37 26.52
C VAL A 403 -1.06 11.89 26.67
N LEU A 404 -0.07 11.00 26.65
CA LEU A 404 -0.23 9.55 26.73
C LEU A 404 -0.77 9.07 28.09
N ASP A 405 -0.48 9.80 29.17
CA ASP A 405 -1.04 9.54 30.50
C ASP A 405 -2.56 9.75 30.57
N THR A 406 -3.13 10.55 29.66
CA THR A 406 -4.58 10.75 29.59
C THR A 406 -5.27 9.48 29.08
N ALA A 407 -6.21 8.93 29.84
CA ALA A 407 -7.06 7.81 29.39
C ALA A 407 -8.15 8.23 28.39
N ALA A 408 -8.41 9.53 28.26
CA ALA A 408 -9.47 10.07 27.40
C ALA A 408 -9.21 9.81 25.91
N GLU A 409 -10.27 9.45 25.19
CA GLU A 409 -10.24 9.32 23.73
C GLU A 409 -10.22 10.71 23.09
N THR A 410 -9.02 11.22 22.83
CA THR A 410 -8.82 12.53 22.19
C THR A 410 -8.11 12.38 20.86
N HIS A 411 -8.46 13.24 19.90
CA HIS A 411 -7.72 13.33 18.64
C HIS A 411 -6.25 13.76 18.87
N LYS A 412 -5.97 14.49 19.95
CA LYS A 412 -4.60 14.81 20.38
C LYS A 412 -3.79 13.55 20.70
N LEU A 413 -4.35 12.59 21.44
CA LEU A 413 -3.68 11.32 21.72
C LEU A 413 -3.48 10.48 20.45
N ALA A 414 -4.49 10.42 19.58
CA ALA A 414 -4.37 9.74 18.28
C ALA A 414 -3.29 10.37 17.39
N LEU A 415 -3.15 11.70 17.42
CA LEU A 415 -2.09 12.43 16.73
C LEU A 415 -0.72 12.10 17.32
N VAL A 416 -0.55 12.13 18.63
CA VAL A 416 0.74 11.81 19.28
C VAL A 416 1.19 10.39 18.92
N LEU A 417 0.28 9.41 18.93
CA LEU A 417 0.59 8.06 18.45
C LEU A 417 1.00 8.05 16.96
N SER A 418 0.33 8.82 16.11
CA SER A 418 0.68 8.96 14.69
C SER A 418 2.07 9.61 14.50
N VAL A 419 2.41 10.61 15.31
CA VAL A 419 3.71 11.29 15.32
C VAL A 419 4.82 10.32 15.74
N LEU A 420 4.60 9.53 16.79
CA LEU A 420 5.55 8.51 17.27
C LEU A 420 5.72 7.34 16.29
N GLU A 421 4.69 7.02 15.52
CA GLU A 421 4.73 5.98 14.49
C GLU A 421 5.63 6.36 13.31
N HIS A 422 5.66 7.65 12.94
CA HIS A 422 6.42 8.16 11.79
C HIS A 422 7.75 8.82 12.17
N GLY A 423 7.93 9.15 13.45
CA GLY A 423 9.12 9.81 13.99
C GLY A 423 10.21 8.86 14.48
N PRO A 424 11.36 9.40 14.91
CA PRO A 424 12.43 8.61 15.51
C PRO A 424 11.98 8.00 16.86
N ARG A 425 12.68 6.95 17.28
CA ARG A 425 12.45 6.30 18.58
C ARG A 425 12.82 7.25 19.72
N LEU A 426 11.87 7.49 20.62
CA LEU A 426 12.09 8.22 21.86
C LEU A 426 12.18 7.23 23.02
N ALA A 427 13.39 7.05 23.57
CA ALA A 427 13.65 6.05 24.61
C ALA A 427 12.73 6.20 25.83
N ASP A 428 12.53 7.45 26.28
CA ASP A 428 11.70 7.78 27.44
C ASP A 428 10.20 7.52 27.22
N VAL A 429 9.74 7.49 25.95
CA VAL A 429 8.34 7.23 25.58
C VAL A 429 8.10 5.74 25.34
N SER A 430 9.13 4.98 24.95
CA SER A 430 9.04 3.56 24.62
C SER A 430 8.51 2.71 25.79
N SER A 431 8.92 3.02 27.03
CA SER A 431 8.39 2.37 28.25
C SER A 431 6.90 2.63 28.44
N LYS A 432 6.43 3.85 28.16
CA LYS A 432 5.01 4.21 28.25
C LYS A 432 4.16 3.53 27.19
N LEU A 433 4.66 3.36 25.96
CA LEU A 433 3.94 2.60 24.92
C LEU A 433 3.73 1.14 25.33
N ARG A 434 4.75 0.53 25.97
CA ARG A 434 4.64 -0.80 26.56
C ARG A 434 3.62 -0.84 27.69
N GLU A 435 3.64 0.14 28.59
CA GLU A 435 2.64 0.28 29.66
C GLU A 435 1.22 0.35 29.10
N ILE A 436 0.97 1.23 28.12
CA ILE A 436 -0.34 1.37 27.46
C ILE A 436 -0.78 0.06 26.81
N THR A 437 0.14 -0.68 26.19
CA THR A 437 -0.16 -1.98 25.58
C THR A 437 -0.70 -2.99 26.62
N LEU A 438 -0.15 -2.96 27.83
CA LEU A 438 -0.46 -3.90 28.91
C LEU A 438 -1.56 -3.40 29.87
N ASP A 439 -2.04 -2.17 29.70
CA ASP A 439 -3.09 -1.58 30.53
C ASP A 439 -4.47 -2.09 30.08
N ALA A 440 -5.07 -2.97 30.89
CA ALA A 440 -6.36 -3.61 30.62
C ALA A 440 -7.53 -2.62 30.56
N GLU A 441 -7.41 -1.46 31.21
CA GLU A 441 -8.46 -0.42 31.24
C GLU A 441 -8.43 0.47 29.99
N ARG A 442 -7.39 0.35 29.13
CA ARG A 442 -7.26 1.15 27.92
C ARG A 442 -8.09 0.58 26.76
N PRO A 443 -8.70 1.45 25.93
CA PRO A 443 -9.40 1.02 24.71
C PRO A 443 -8.50 0.22 23.76
N GLU A 444 -9.09 -0.75 23.05
CA GLU A 444 -8.39 -1.65 22.12
C GLU A 444 -7.49 -0.89 21.13
N TRP A 445 -7.99 0.21 20.57
CA TRP A 445 -7.26 0.98 19.56
C TRP A 445 -5.99 1.66 20.12
N GLN A 446 -6.00 2.05 21.41
CA GLN A 446 -4.81 2.62 22.06
C GLN A 446 -3.77 1.54 22.30
N ARG A 447 -4.20 0.39 22.86
CA ARG A 447 -3.32 -0.75 23.15
C ARG A 447 -2.67 -1.29 21.87
N THR A 448 -3.47 -1.50 20.82
CA THR A 448 -2.98 -2.03 19.54
C THR A 448 -2.04 -1.05 18.84
N ARG A 449 -2.36 0.24 18.80
CA ARG A 449 -1.49 1.22 18.16
C ARG A 449 -0.19 1.44 18.93
N ALA A 450 -0.25 1.46 20.27
CA ALA A 450 0.95 1.54 21.10
C ALA A 450 1.86 0.32 20.89
N LEU A 451 1.28 -0.88 20.79
CA LEU A 451 2.00 -2.12 20.48
C LEU A 451 2.70 -2.03 19.11
N ASP A 452 1.98 -1.62 18.07
CA ASP A 452 2.53 -1.54 16.71
C ASP A 452 3.73 -0.57 16.66
N ILE A 453 3.63 0.59 17.31
CA ILE A 453 4.72 1.56 17.41
C ILE A 453 5.90 0.97 18.20
N TRP A 454 5.63 0.35 19.35
CA TRP A 454 6.67 -0.23 20.20
C TRP A 454 7.43 -1.37 19.50
N LEU A 455 6.72 -2.27 18.81
CA LEU A 455 7.32 -3.34 18.00
C LEU A 455 8.12 -2.78 16.82
N LYS A 456 7.62 -1.77 16.11
CA LYS A 456 8.34 -1.12 15.01
C LYS A 456 9.68 -0.54 15.47
N GLN A 457 9.73 0.00 16.69
CA GLN A 457 10.91 0.60 17.30
C GLN A 457 11.84 -0.42 18.00
N SER A 458 11.44 -1.69 18.10
CA SER A 458 12.25 -2.73 18.72
C SER A 458 13.38 -3.21 17.79
N ALA A 459 14.55 -3.45 18.38
CA ALA A 459 15.70 -4.03 17.67
C ALA A 459 15.51 -5.54 17.43
N ASP A 460 14.83 -6.24 18.34
CA ASP A 460 14.48 -7.65 18.23
C ASP A 460 12.96 -7.79 18.38
N ARG A 461 12.27 -7.77 17.24
CA ARG A 461 10.81 -7.83 17.21
C ARG A 461 10.29 -9.18 17.70
N ALA A 462 11.00 -10.28 17.47
CA ALA A 462 10.56 -11.61 17.90
C ALA A 462 10.61 -11.72 19.42
N ALA A 463 11.72 -11.30 20.05
CA ALA A 463 11.85 -11.26 21.51
C ALA A 463 10.82 -10.32 22.15
N SER A 464 10.62 -9.13 21.58
CA SER A 464 9.62 -8.18 22.07
C SER A 464 8.18 -8.71 21.99
N ARG A 465 7.82 -9.47 20.94
CA ARG A 465 6.50 -10.12 20.86
C ARG A 465 6.32 -11.16 21.96
N LEU A 466 7.34 -12.01 22.19
CA LEU A 466 7.30 -13.02 23.25
C LEU A 466 7.19 -12.38 24.64
N GLU A 467 7.88 -11.27 24.88
CA GLU A 467 7.80 -10.51 26.12
C GLU A 467 6.37 -10.00 26.40
N ILE A 468 5.70 -9.42 25.40
CA ILE A 468 4.32 -8.96 25.57
C ILE A 468 3.36 -10.13 25.77
N LEU A 469 3.54 -11.23 25.03
CA LEU A 469 2.73 -12.44 25.23
C LEU A 469 2.85 -13.00 26.65
N ASP A 470 4.06 -13.05 27.20
CA ASP A 470 4.32 -13.47 28.57
C ASP A 470 3.70 -12.50 29.59
N ALA A 471 3.89 -11.20 29.40
CA ALA A 471 3.31 -10.18 30.27
C ALA A 471 1.77 -10.23 30.30
N MET A 472 1.13 -10.46 29.15
CA MET A 472 -0.33 -10.58 29.05
C MET A 472 -0.86 -11.91 29.62
N SER A 473 -0.02 -12.91 29.89
CA SER A 473 -0.45 -14.16 30.54
C SER A 473 -1.02 -13.92 31.95
N HIS A 474 -0.61 -12.82 32.59
CA HIS A 474 -1.08 -12.42 33.93
C HIS A 474 -2.34 -11.55 33.92
N GLU A 475 -2.78 -11.07 32.76
CA GLU A 475 -4.03 -10.32 32.59
C GLU A 475 -5.23 -11.29 32.55
N LEU A 476 -6.36 -10.89 33.14
CA LEU A 476 -7.60 -11.68 33.03
C LEU A 476 -8.04 -11.79 31.56
N PRO A 477 -8.57 -12.94 31.13
CA PRO A 477 -9.13 -13.11 29.80
C PRO A 477 -10.15 -12.02 29.44
N SER A 478 -9.92 -11.36 28.32
CA SER A 478 -10.84 -10.39 27.73
C SER A 478 -10.77 -10.45 26.22
N VAL A 479 -11.82 -9.99 25.55
CA VAL A 479 -11.87 -9.96 24.07
C VAL A 479 -10.72 -9.15 23.49
N ILE A 480 -10.38 -8.03 24.14
CA ILE A 480 -9.30 -7.14 23.71
C ILE A 480 -7.94 -7.83 23.88
N ARG A 481 -7.70 -8.45 25.05
CA ARG A 481 -6.48 -9.23 25.32
C ARG A 481 -6.27 -10.31 24.26
N GLU A 482 -7.28 -11.13 23.99
CA GLU A 482 -7.14 -12.22 23.01
C GLU A 482 -7.02 -11.73 21.57
N THR A 483 -7.63 -10.59 21.24
CA THR A 483 -7.43 -9.94 19.93
C THR A 483 -5.96 -9.54 19.74
N ILE A 484 -5.34 -8.96 20.77
CA ILE A 484 -3.92 -8.56 20.74
C ILE A 484 -3.03 -9.81 20.70
N ARG A 485 -3.28 -10.81 21.55
CA ARG A 485 -2.52 -12.09 21.54
C ARG A 485 -2.61 -12.78 20.18
N ALA A 486 -3.79 -12.79 19.54
CA ALA A 486 -3.95 -13.38 18.21
C ALA A 486 -3.08 -12.68 17.17
N ARG A 487 -2.98 -11.35 17.19
CA ARG A 487 -2.10 -10.60 16.29
C ARG A 487 -0.63 -10.98 16.51
N LEU A 488 -0.19 -10.98 17.77
CA LEU A 488 1.18 -11.34 18.15
C LEU A 488 1.54 -12.78 17.74
N ILE A 489 0.60 -13.71 17.90
CA ILE A 489 0.77 -15.13 17.58
C ILE A 489 0.68 -15.42 16.08
N SER A 490 0.13 -14.51 15.28
CA SER A 490 -0.04 -14.75 13.85
C SER A 490 1.16 -14.34 13.01
N ASP A 491 2.17 -13.75 13.65
CA ASP A 491 3.41 -13.35 13.00
C ASP A 491 4.28 -14.57 12.67
N GLN A 492 4.90 -14.58 11.49
CA GLN A 492 5.72 -15.72 11.04
C GLN A 492 7.08 -15.78 11.74
N GLU A 493 7.55 -14.66 12.30
CA GLU A 493 8.85 -14.59 13.00
C GLU A 493 8.84 -15.32 14.35
N VAL A 494 7.65 -15.68 14.86
CA VAL A 494 7.50 -16.31 16.18
C VAL A 494 7.07 -17.78 16.00
N SER A 495 7.87 -18.70 16.56
CA SER A 495 7.49 -20.11 16.70
C SER A 495 6.57 -20.27 17.89
N ILE A 496 5.41 -20.89 17.69
CA ILE A 496 4.34 -20.92 18.68
C ILE A 496 3.89 -22.34 18.94
N SER A 497 3.71 -22.65 20.21
CA SER A 497 3.30 -23.97 20.64
C SER A 497 1.78 -24.18 20.47
N VAL A 498 1.40 -25.44 20.28
CA VAL A 498 -0.01 -25.86 20.33
C VAL A 498 -0.68 -25.43 21.64
N ALA A 499 0.06 -25.43 22.75
CA ALA A 499 -0.45 -25.03 24.06
C ALA A 499 -0.91 -23.56 24.08
N GLN A 500 -0.14 -22.65 23.47
CA GLN A 500 -0.49 -21.23 23.39
C GLN A 500 -1.72 -20.99 22.50
N ILE A 501 -1.86 -21.74 21.40
CA ILE A 501 -3.05 -21.67 20.54
C ILE A 501 -4.29 -22.15 21.31
N LYS A 502 -4.18 -23.29 22.01
CA LYS A 502 -5.26 -23.83 22.85
C LYS A 502 -5.67 -22.87 23.95
N GLU A 503 -4.71 -22.25 24.63
CA GLU A 503 -4.95 -21.26 25.69
C GLU A 503 -5.69 -20.03 25.15
N LEU A 504 -5.22 -19.44 24.03
CA LEU A 504 -5.90 -18.30 23.40
C LEU A 504 -7.35 -18.63 23.02
N LEU A 505 -7.57 -19.77 22.36
CA LEU A 505 -8.93 -20.17 21.95
C LEU A 505 -9.84 -20.45 23.16
N ARG A 506 -9.30 -21.05 24.23
CA ARG A 506 -10.02 -21.27 25.49
C ARG A 506 -10.43 -19.96 26.13
N ASP A 507 -9.50 -19.03 26.28
CA ASP A 507 -9.71 -17.73 26.93
C ASP A 507 -10.68 -16.87 26.11
N PHE A 508 -10.55 -16.90 24.78
CA PHE A 508 -11.47 -16.19 23.89
C PHE A 508 -12.88 -16.78 23.95
N ALA A 509 -13.01 -18.11 24.04
CA ALA A 509 -14.31 -18.78 24.08
C ALA A 509 -15.23 -18.27 25.21
N VAL A 510 -14.68 -17.91 26.37
CA VAL A 510 -15.43 -17.41 27.56
C VAL A 510 -15.47 -15.88 27.66
N SER A 511 -14.70 -15.18 26.83
CA SER A 511 -14.66 -13.72 26.82
C SER A 511 -16.02 -13.13 26.44
N GLU A 512 -16.27 -11.89 26.85
CA GLU A 512 -17.52 -11.17 26.53
C GLU A 512 -17.80 -11.08 25.02
N CYS A 513 -19.06 -10.81 24.65
CA CYS A 513 -19.41 -10.57 23.26
C CYS A 513 -19.42 -9.08 22.97
N ASP A 514 -18.93 -8.69 21.81
CA ASP A 514 -19.11 -7.36 21.27
C ASP A 514 -19.61 -7.40 19.82
N SER A 515 -19.79 -6.23 19.21
CA SER A 515 -20.31 -6.11 17.84
C SER A 515 -19.27 -6.43 16.75
N ARG A 516 -18.00 -6.65 17.11
CA ARG A 516 -16.92 -6.92 16.16
C ARG A 516 -16.84 -8.41 15.89
N ILE A 517 -16.89 -8.77 14.61
CA ILE A 517 -16.73 -10.15 14.13
C ILE A 517 -15.31 -10.39 13.61
N MET A 518 -14.85 -11.64 13.65
CA MET A 518 -13.58 -12.07 13.06
C MET A 518 -12.34 -11.46 13.74
N ARG A 519 -12.40 -11.33 15.07
CA ARG A 519 -11.32 -10.76 15.89
C ARG A 519 -10.03 -11.58 15.81
N LEU A 520 -10.13 -12.90 15.70
CA LEU A 520 -9.00 -13.83 15.59
C LEU A 520 -8.69 -14.21 14.14
N GLN A 521 -9.13 -13.41 13.16
CA GLN A 521 -8.84 -13.65 11.75
C GLN A 521 -7.33 -13.78 11.42
N PRO A 522 -6.40 -13.02 12.05
CA PRO A 522 -4.97 -13.26 11.89
C PRO A 522 -4.58 -14.70 12.22
N LEU A 523 -5.07 -15.24 13.34
CA LEU A 523 -4.77 -16.60 13.80
C LEU A 523 -5.35 -17.63 12.82
N ARG A 524 -6.58 -17.40 12.37
CA ARG A 524 -7.19 -18.26 11.35
C ARG A 524 -6.36 -18.30 10.06
N LYS A 525 -5.88 -17.15 9.58
CA LYS A 525 -5.03 -17.08 8.39
C LYS A 525 -3.74 -17.87 8.62
N ARG A 526 -3.09 -17.68 9.78
CA ARG A 526 -1.87 -18.39 10.18
C ARG A 526 -2.04 -19.90 10.14
N LEU A 527 -3.11 -20.43 10.75
CA LEU A 527 -3.39 -21.88 10.81
C LEU A 527 -3.77 -22.48 9.44
N ILE A 528 -4.27 -21.69 8.50
CA ILE A 528 -4.52 -22.15 7.13
C ILE A 528 -3.20 -22.23 6.35
N THR A 529 -2.34 -21.23 6.49
CA THR A 529 -1.06 -21.17 5.76
C THR A 529 -0.02 -22.13 6.33
N GLU A 530 -0.04 -22.35 7.64
CA GLU A 530 0.88 -23.24 8.36
C GLU A 530 0.06 -24.18 9.25
N PRO A 531 -0.43 -25.31 8.68
CA PRO A 531 -1.34 -26.20 9.38
C PRO A 531 -0.69 -26.91 10.57
N THR A 532 -1.34 -26.82 11.73
CA THR A 532 -0.83 -27.36 13.00
C THR A 532 -1.59 -28.62 13.41
N ALA A 533 -1.18 -29.78 12.91
CA ALA A 533 -1.83 -31.06 13.18
C ALA A 533 -2.00 -31.39 14.68
N GLY A 534 -0.99 -31.03 15.50
CA GLY A 534 -1.00 -31.26 16.95
C GLY A 534 -2.15 -30.58 17.70
N LEU A 535 -2.81 -29.59 17.11
CA LEU A 535 -4.00 -28.95 17.69
C LEU A 535 -5.16 -29.93 17.89
N PHE A 536 -5.25 -30.95 17.02
CA PHE A 536 -6.36 -31.91 16.99
C PHE A 536 -6.00 -33.28 17.55
N ASP A 537 -4.78 -33.48 18.07
CA ASP A 537 -4.37 -34.77 18.64
C ASP A 537 -5.09 -35.11 19.97
N GLU A 538 -5.68 -34.11 20.63
CA GLU A 538 -6.53 -34.26 21.83
C GLU A 538 -7.93 -33.65 21.62
N PRO A 539 -8.99 -34.23 22.22
CA PRO A 539 -10.34 -33.67 22.14
C PRO A 539 -10.44 -32.22 22.63
N VAL A 540 -11.14 -31.37 21.87
CA VAL A 540 -11.41 -29.97 22.20
C VAL A 540 -12.09 -29.84 23.55
N ARG A 541 -13.00 -30.76 23.91
CA ARG A 541 -13.68 -30.81 25.22
C ARG A 541 -12.74 -30.96 26.42
N ILE A 542 -11.48 -31.37 26.24
CA ILE A 542 -10.50 -31.46 27.33
C ILE A 542 -9.96 -30.07 27.70
N TRP A 543 -9.86 -29.19 26.71
CA TRP A 543 -9.15 -27.92 26.87
C TRP A 543 -9.98 -26.69 26.51
N LEU A 544 -11.13 -26.81 25.85
CA LEU A 544 -12.13 -25.77 25.76
C LEU A 544 -13.08 -25.84 26.97
N PRO A 545 -13.65 -24.70 27.39
CA PRO A 545 -14.71 -24.66 28.39
C PRO A 545 -15.94 -25.46 27.94
N GLU A 546 -16.82 -25.83 28.87
CA GLU A 546 -18.11 -26.45 28.52
C GLU A 546 -18.92 -25.55 27.58
N GLU A 547 -19.69 -26.14 26.66
CA GLU A 547 -20.42 -25.41 25.61
C GLU A 547 -21.31 -24.29 26.18
N ASN A 548 -21.97 -24.54 27.32
CA ASN A 548 -22.83 -23.59 28.04
C ASN A 548 -22.08 -22.35 28.58
N ALA A 549 -20.76 -22.44 28.78
CA ALA A 549 -19.91 -21.38 29.28
C ALA A 549 -19.29 -20.55 28.13
N ARG A 550 -19.34 -21.06 26.90
CA ARG A 550 -18.77 -20.41 25.73
C ARG A 550 -19.70 -19.31 25.22
N ARG A 551 -19.18 -18.09 25.17
CA ARG A 551 -19.84 -16.90 24.62
C ARG A 551 -19.45 -16.65 23.16
N GLN A 552 -18.22 -17.04 22.78
CA GLN A 552 -17.64 -16.83 21.45
C GLN A 552 -17.59 -18.11 20.59
N SER A 553 -18.51 -19.05 20.83
CA SER A 553 -18.49 -20.39 20.20
C SER A 553 -18.40 -20.35 18.68
N LEU A 554 -19.19 -19.48 18.04
CA LEU A 554 -19.27 -19.43 16.57
C LEU A 554 -17.92 -19.11 15.91
N GLU A 555 -17.17 -18.15 16.46
CA GLU A 555 -15.87 -17.77 15.90
C GLU A 555 -14.82 -18.84 16.17
N VAL A 556 -14.78 -19.40 17.38
CA VAL A 556 -13.87 -20.51 17.73
C VAL A 556 -14.11 -21.73 16.83
N THR A 557 -15.37 -22.14 16.65
CA THR A 557 -15.75 -23.25 15.75
C THR A 557 -15.30 -22.99 14.32
N ARG A 558 -15.51 -21.78 13.78
CA ARG A 558 -15.07 -21.42 12.42
C ARG A 558 -13.55 -21.44 12.24
N ILE A 559 -12.78 -21.13 13.29
CA ILE A 559 -11.32 -21.21 13.27
C ILE A 559 -10.88 -22.68 13.26
N LEU A 560 -11.44 -23.49 14.16
CA LEU A 560 -11.13 -24.92 14.24
C LEU A 560 -11.50 -25.66 12.96
N ASP A 561 -12.65 -25.35 12.37
CA ASP A 561 -13.09 -25.90 11.07
C ASP A 561 -12.10 -25.56 9.95
N ALA A 562 -11.72 -24.28 9.84
CA ALA A 562 -10.75 -23.87 8.82
C ALA A 562 -9.36 -24.47 9.04
N ALA A 563 -8.92 -24.59 10.29
CA ALA A 563 -7.62 -25.16 10.65
C ALA A 563 -7.58 -26.68 10.42
N LEU A 564 -8.62 -27.42 10.79
CA LEU A 564 -8.69 -28.87 10.56
C LEU A 564 -8.73 -29.17 9.05
N ALA A 565 -9.53 -28.41 8.30
CA ALA A 565 -9.54 -28.51 6.85
C ALA A 565 -8.13 -28.30 6.27
N ALA A 566 -7.40 -27.28 6.72
CA ALA A 566 -6.04 -27.01 6.25
C ALA A 566 -5.07 -28.16 6.57
N VAL A 567 -5.16 -28.74 7.77
CA VAL A 567 -4.34 -29.91 8.18
C VAL A 567 -4.61 -31.10 7.27
N ILE A 568 -5.87 -31.44 7.00
CA ILE A 568 -6.25 -32.59 6.15
C ILE A 568 -5.80 -32.39 4.70
N ASN A 569 -5.88 -31.16 4.18
CA ASN A 569 -5.49 -30.90 2.79
C ASN A 569 -3.97 -30.85 2.58
N ALA A 570 -3.20 -30.54 3.63
CA ALA A 570 -1.75 -30.39 3.53
C ALA A 570 -1.00 -31.73 3.60
N ASP A 571 -1.60 -32.77 4.15
CA ASP A 571 -0.96 -34.08 4.33
C ASP A 571 -1.61 -35.14 3.42
N ASP A 572 -0.93 -35.43 2.31
CA ASP A 572 -1.34 -36.43 1.34
C ASP A 572 -1.03 -37.87 1.80
N GLY A 573 -0.40 -38.06 2.96
CA GLY A 573 0.01 -39.35 3.50
C GLY A 573 -0.62 -39.71 4.85
N THR A 574 -1.48 -38.85 5.42
CA THR A 574 -2.06 -39.08 6.77
C THR A 574 -2.75 -40.43 6.86
N ASP A 575 -2.53 -41.14 7.95
CA ASP A 575 -3.26 -42.37 8.23
C ASP A 575 -4.74 -42.10 8.53
N ALA A 576 -5.62 -42.99 8.05
CA ALA A 576 -7.07 -42.82 8.14
C ALA A 576 -7.57 -42.83 9.59
N GLU A 577 -6.92 -43.60 10.47
CA GLU A 577 -7.26 -43.58 11.91
C GLU A 577 -6.96 -42.23 12.54
N ARG A 578 -5.87 -41.57 12.12
CA ARG A 578 -5.50 -40.25 12.62
C ARG A 578 -6.47 -39.18 12.14
N VAL A 579 -6.84 -39.21 10.85
CA VAL A 579 -7.88 -38.32 10.30
C VAL A 579 -9.20 -38.50 11.04
N TRP A 580 -9.62 -39.75 11.27
CA TRP A 580 -10.81 -40.06 12.05
C TRP A 580 -10.72 -39.48 13.47
N ARG A 581 -9.61 -39.72 14.16
CA ARG A 581 -9.35 -39.20 15.51
C ARG A 581 -9.44 -37.67 15.56
N TRP A 582 -8.88 -36.96 14.60
CA TRP A 582 -8.98 -35.50 14.55
C TRP A 582 -10.43 -35.01 14.41
N THR A 583 -11.25 -35.70 13.61
CA THR A 583 -12.66 -35.33 13.44
C THR A 583 -13.49 -35.61 14.69
N LEU A 584 -13.15 -36.65 15.47
CA LEU A 584 -13.75 -36.89 16.78
C LEU A 584 -13.29 -35.86 17.80
N ASN A 585 -12.03 -35.44 17.71
CA ASN A 585 -11.43 -34.52 18.65
C ASN A 585 -11.89 -33.08 18.45
N VAL A 586 -12.29 -32.65 17.25
CA VAL A 586 -12.77 -31.28 17.00
C VAL A 586 -14.23 -31.04 17.42
N ARG A 587 -15.00 -32.11 17.66
CA ARG A 587 -16.42 -32.05 18.02
C ARG A 587 -16.62 -32.22 19.52
N ASP A 588 -17.67 -31.61 20.07
CA ASP A 588 -18.04 -31.84 21.47
C ASP A 588 -18.71 -33.21 21.62
N ASP A 589 -19.58 -33.56 20.66
CA ASP A 589 -20.18 -34.89 20.53
C ASP A 589 -19.85 -35.56 19.18
N SER A 590 -19.53 -36.85 19.23
CA SER A 590 -19.44 -37.72 18.05
C SER A 590 -20.70 -37.74 17.17
N TRP A 591 -21.86 -37.38 17.75
CA TRP A 591 -23.15 -37.22 17.07
C TRP A 591 -23.37 -35.84 16.42
N GLU A 592 -22.40 -34.93 16.48
CA GLU A 592 -22.48 -33.67 15.74
C GLU A 592 -22.01 -33.84 14.28
N GLN A 593 -22.65 -33.10 13.38
CA GLN A 593 -22.16 -32.99 12.01
C GLN A 593 -20.83 -32.25 11.99
N LEU A 594 -19.92 -32.73 11.15
CA LEU A 594 -18.66 -32.05 10.92
C LEU A 594 -18.92 -30.74 10.16
N GLU A 595 -18.22 -29.68 10.57
CA GLU A 595 -18.33 -28.36 9.94
C GLU A 595 -17.95 -28.39 8.45
N GLU A 596 -18.53 -27.45 7.69
CA GLU A 596 -18.58 -27.48 6.23
C GLU A 596 -17.20 -27.63 5.56
N LYS A 597 -16.17 -26.89 6.01
CA LYS A 597 -14.84 -26.92 5.37
C LYS A 597 -14.09 -28.20 5.70
N SER A 598 -14.21 -28.68 6.92
CA SER A 598 -13.61 -29.94 7.37
C SER A 598 -14.26 -31.10 6.62
N ALA A 599 -15.58 -31.13 6.48
CA ALA A 599 -16.29 -32.14 5.68
C ALA A 599 -15.87 -32.09 4.21
N ALA A 600 -15.73 -30.89 3.62
CA ALA A 600 -15.22 -30.75 2.26
C ALA A 600 -13.77 -31.24 2.10
N ALA A 601 -12.90 -30.99 3.09
CA ALA A 601 -11.53 -31.49 3.10
C ALA A 601 -11.48 -33.03 3.19
N ILE A 602 -12.31 -33.64 4.04
CA ILE A 602 -12.45 -35.10 4.11
C ILE A 602 -12.90 -35.67 2.76
N ASN A 603 -13.93 -35.08 2.15
CA ASN A 603 -14.43 -35.53 0.84
C ASN A 603 -13.35 -35.48 -0.25
N ARG A 604 -12.52 -34.43 -0.27
CA ARG A 604 -11.37 -34.37 -1.18
C ARG A 604 -10.33 -35.44 -0.84
N TRP A 605 -10.05 -35.65 0.45
CA TRP A 605 -9.05 -36.62 0.90
C TRP A 605 -9.43 -38.06 0.54
N ILE A 606 -10.70 -38.46 0.72
CA ILE A 606 -11.19 -39.80 0.33
C ILE A 606 -11.32 -39.97 -1.19
N ALA A 607 -11.57 -38.89 -1.95
CA ALA A 607 -11.68 -38.95 -3.40
C ALA A 607 -10.35 -39.28 -4.10
N VAL A 608 -9.21 -39.13 -3.41
CA VAL A 608 -7.88 -39.49 -3.96
C VAL A 608 -7.75 -41.00 -4.22
N SER A 609 -8.37 -41.85 -3.39
CA SER A 609 -8.28 -43.31 -3.55
C SER A 609 -9.41 -44.03 -2.81
N ALA A 610 -10.01 -45.03 -3.45
CA ALA A 610 -10.98 -45.92 -2.83
C ALA A 610 -10.44 -46.62 -1.56
N ASP A 611 -9.11 -46.84 -1.48
CA ASP A 611 -8.45 -47.38 -0.29
C ASP A 611 -8.54 -46.43 0.92
N ARG A 612 -8.42 -45.12 0.70
CA ARG A 612 -8.57 -44.11 1.77
C ARG A 612 -9.99 -44.07 2.30
N GLN A 613 -10.97 -44.11 1.40
CA GLN A 613 -12.38 -44.20 1.78
C GLN A 613 -12.63 -45.44 2.64
N ARG A 614 -12.09 -46.59 2.23
CA ARG A 614 -12.20 -47.85 2.97
C ARG A 614 -11.55 -47.77 4.35
N ARG A 615 -10.29 -47.36 4.45
CA ARG A 615 -9.57 -47.29 5.73
C ARG A 615 -10.21 -46.30 6.70
N LEU A 616 -10.76 -45.19 6.20
CA LEU A 616 -11.48 -44.23 7.06
C LEU A 616 -12.78 -44.82 7.59
N PHE A 617 -13.54 -45.54 6.76
CA PHE A 617 -14.76 -46.22 7.22
C PHE A 617 -14.44 -47.35 8.20
N ASP A 618 -13.34 -48.07 8.00
CA ASP A 618 -12.87 -49.09 8.95
C ASP A 618 -12.59 -48.47 10.32
N ALA A 619 -11.88 -47.33 10.36
CA ALA A 619 -11.66 -46.60 11.61
C ALA A 619 -12.98 -46.17 12.30
N VAL A 620 -14.02 -45.81 11.53
CA VAL A 620 -15.37 -45.52 12.05
C VAL A 620 -15.99 -46.78 12.69
N ILE A 621 -15.98 -47.92 11.99
CA ILE A 621 -16.52 -49.19 12.52
C ILE A 621 -15.78 -49.59 13.80
N ASP A 622 -14.45 -49.55 13.78
CA ASP A 622 -13.60 -50.00 14.89
C ASP A 622 -13.79 -49.13 16.14
N SER A 623 -14.12 -47.85 15.96
CA SER A 623 -14.45 -46.95 17.07
C SER A 623 -15.89 -47.10 17.60
N SER A 624 -16.79 -47.73 16.84
CA SER A 624 -18.19 -47.89 17.25
C SER A 624 -18.37 -49.03 18.25
N ASN A 625 -19.24 -48.85 19.24
CA ASN A 625 -19.51 -49.88 20.24
C ASN A 625 -20.24 -51.08 19.59
N PRO A 626 -19.74 -52.32 19.69
CA PRO A 626 -20.41 -53.49 19.11
C PRO A 626 -21.84 -53.74 19.61
N ALA A 627 -22.21 -53.18 20.77
CA ALA A 627 -23.56 -53.25 21.32
C ALA A 627 -24.54 -52.21 20.73
N GLU A 628 -24.05 -51.21 19.99
CA GLU A 628 -24.89 -50.22 19.32
C GLU A 628 -25.59 -50.81 18.08
N ARG A 629 -26.56 -50.05 17.56
CA ARG A 629 -27.34 -50.49 16.39
C ARG A 629 -26.50 -50.42 15.11
N ASP A 630 -26.77 -51.33 14.17
CA ASP A 630 -25.99 -51.44 12.92
C ASP A 630 -26.03 -50.22 11.99
N TRP A 631 -26.97 -49.30 12.21
CA TRP A 631 -27.08 -48.06 11.42
C TRP A 631 -26.09 -46.99 11.88
N VAL A 632 -25.50 -47.11 13.07
CA VAL A 632 -24.64 -46.08 13.67
C VAL A 632 -23.44 -45.75 12.79
N PRO A 633 -22.63 -46.71 12.28
CA PRO A 633 -21.50 -46.38 11.40
C PRO A 633 -21.89 -45.60 10.13
N GLY A 634 -23.06 -45.89 9.57
CA GLY A 634 -23.58 -45.18 8.39
C GLY A 634 -24.01 -43.75 8.69
N TRP A 635 -24.66 -43.56 9.84
CA TRP A 635 -25.02 -42.23 10.32
C TRP A 635 -23.76 -41.42 10.65
N THR A 636 -22.77 -42.01 11.33
CA THR A 636 -21.49 -41.36 11.67
C THR A 636 -20.74 -40.94 10.40
N TRP A 637 -20.76 -41.77 9.36
CA TRP A 637 -20.21 -41.42 8.06
C TRP A 637 -20.93 -40.23 7.41
N ALA A 638 -22.26 -40.21 7.46
CA ALA A 638 -23.06 -39.10 6.93
C ALA A 638 -22.81 -37.81 7.72
N ALA A 639 -22.64 -37.89 9.04
CA ALA A 639 -22.25 -36.76 9.87
C ALA A 639 -20.83 -36.24 9.55
N LEU A 640 -19.92 -37.14 9.15
CA LEU A 640 -18.54 -36.80 8.78
C LEU A 640 -18.43 -36.18 7.37
N THR A 641 -19.16 -36.72 6.40
CA THR A 641 -18.97 -36.42 4.97
C THR A 641 -20.11 -35.62 4.34
N GLY A 642 -21.24 -35.48 5.04
CA GLY A 642 -22.48 -34.93 4.50
C GLY A 642 -23.17 -35.81 3.44
N SER A 643 -22.66 -37.02 3.20
CA SER A 643 -23.14 -37.93 2.15
C SER A 643 -23.22 -39.39 2.63
N ALA A 644 -24.00 -40.21 1.94
CA ALA A 644 -24.01 -41.65 2.20
C ALA A 644 -22.68 -42.30 1.74
N PRO A 645 -22.27 -43.44 2.33
CA PRO A 645 -21.11 -44.17 1.84
C PRO A 645 -21.32 -44.68 0.40
N SER A 646 -20.23 -44.84 -0.37
CA SER A 646 -20.31 -45.28 -1.77
C SER A 646 -20.77 -46.74 -1.89
N ALA A 647 -21.37 -47.08 -3.04
CA ALA A 647 -21.79 -48.46 -3.32
C ALA A 647 -20.60 -49.45 -3.27
N ASP A 648 -19.43 -49.03 -3.76
CA ASP A 648 -18.21 -49.84 -3.75
C ASP A 648 -17.73 -50.15 -2.33
N LEU A 649 -17.82 -49.18 -1.41
CA LEU A 649 -17.51 -49.39 0.00
C LEU A 649 -18.45 -50.43 0.61
N VAL A 650 -19.75 -50.34 0.34
CA VAL A 650 -20.75 -51.29 0.82
C VAL A 650 -20.49 -52.69 0.28
N ILE A 651 -20.17 -52.84 -1.01
CA ILE A 651 -19.81 -54.12 -1.63
C ILE A 651 -18.55 -54.69 -0.96
N GLY A 652 -17.52 -53.88 -0.75
CA GLY A 652 -16.28 -54.31 -0.08
C GLY A 652 -16.48 -54.80 1.35
N LEU A 653 -17.46 -54.27 2.09
CA LEU A 653 -17.82 -54.78 3.43
C LEU A 653 -18.43 -56.19 3.37
N PHE A 654 -19.25 -56.48 2.35
CA PHE A 654 -19.80 -57.83 2.16
C PHE A 654 -18.72 -58.85 1.80
N GLU A 655 -17.78 -58.48 0.93
CA GLU A 655 -16.69 -59.38 0.54
C GLU A 655 -15.83 -59.75 1.76
N ARG A 656 -15.51 -58.77 2.61
CA ARG A 656 -14.73 -59.00 3.84
C ARG A 656 -15.47 -59.78 4.92
N SER A 657 -16.80 -59.74 4.94
CA SER A 657 -17.56 -60.61 5.86
C SER A 657 -17.40 -62.10 5.55
N GLN A 658 -16.83 -62.47 4.40
CA GLN A 658 -16.61 -63.87 3.99
C GLN A 658 -15.28 -64.45 4.51
N ASP A 659 -14.32 -63.62 4.92
CA ASP A 659 -13.03 -64.11 5.41
C ASP A 659 -13.17 -64.73 6.80
N VAL A 660 -12.98 -66.06 6.88
CA VAL A 660 -13.19 -66.92 8.07
C VAL A 660 -12.26 -66.58 9.26
N GLY A 661 -11.36 -65.60 9.10
CA GLY A 661 -10.47 -65.09 10.16
C GLY A 661 -10.78 -63.67 10.67
N ALA A 662 -11.80 -62.98 10.13
CA ALA A 662 -12.14 -61.63 10.58
C ALA A 662 -12.88 -61.69 11.95
N PRO A 663 -12.45 -60.92 12.98
CA PRO A 663 -13.02 -61.01 14.34
C PRO A 663 -14.53 -60.74 14.46
N ASP A 664 -15.17 -60.15 13.45
CA ASP A 664 -16.52 -59.59 13.53
C ASP A 664 -17.36 -59.71 12.23
N GLY A 665 -17.12 -60.75 11.40
CA GLY A 665 -17.76 -60.89 10.07
C GLY A 665 -19.31 -60.73 10.06
N THR A 666 -19.99 -61.13 11.14
CA THR A 666 -21.46 -61.04 11.26
C THR A 666 -21.92 -59.60 11.37
N ARG A 667 -21.16 -58.80 12.09
CA ARG A 667 -21.43 -57.39 12.33
C ARG A 667 -21.20 -56.59 11.06
N LEU A 668 -20.10 -56.86 10.34
CA LEU A 668 -19.80 -56.23 9.05
C LEU A 668 -20.93 -56.46 8.03
N ALA A 669 -21.44 -57.69 7.94
CA ALA A 669 -22.54 -58.02 7.03
C ALA A 669 -23.84 -57.28 7.43
N ARG A 670 -24.16 -57.18 8.73
CA ARG A 670 -25.33 -56.42 9.23
C ARG A 670 -25.23 -54.91 8.95
N ILE A 671 -24.04 -54.32 9.12
CA ILE A 671 -23.78 -52.91 8.80
C ILE A 671 -23.97 -52.70 7.29
N ALA A 672 -23.34 -53.51 6.44
CA ALA A 672 -23.42 -53.39 4.99
C ALA A 672 -24.88 -53.50 4.47
N VAL A 673 -25.64 -54.44 5.00
CA VAL A 673 -27.08 -54.60 4.73
C VAL A 673 -27.88 -53.35 5.16
N THR A 674 -27.52 -52.73 6.28
CA THR A 674 -28.20 -51.53 6.78
C THR A 674 -27.93 -50.31 5.91
N LEU A 675 -26.69 -50.12 5.46
CA LEU A 675 -26.28 -49.04 4.55
C LEU A 675 -26.98 -49.11 3.19
N ALA A 676 -27.20 -50.33 2.68
CA ALA A 676 -27.82 -50.57 1.39
C ALA A 676 -29.28 -50.07 1.28
N LYS A 677 -29.98 -49.89 2.42
CA LYS A 677 -31.36 -49.37 2.45
C LYS A 677 -31.52 -48.02 1.77
N GLY A 678 -30.47 -47.21 1.74
CA GLY A 678 -30.48 -45.83 1.26
C GLY A 678 -29.80 -45.59 -0.09
N LEU A 679 -29.28 -46.65 -0.74
CA LEU A 679 -28.56 -46.54 -2.01
C LEU A 679 -29.41 -47.03 -3.18
N GLU A 680 -29.21 -46.47 -4.38
CA GLU A 680 -29.62 -47.14 -5.62
C GLU A 680 -28.75 -48.39 -5.78
N VAL A 681 -29.30 -49.54 -5.40
CA VAL A 681 -28.55 -50.78 -5.23
C VAL A 681 -28.12 -51.34 -6.60
N PRO A 682 -26.81 -51.36 -6.94
CA PRO A 682 -26.34 -51.89 -8.22
C PRO A 682 -26.52 -53.42 -8.30
N ALA A 683 -26.58 -53.99 -9.51
CA ALA A 683 -26.69 -55.45 -9.68
C ALA A 683 -25.57 -56.23 -8.97
N ASP A 684 -24.38 -55.62 -8.84
CA ASP A 684 -23.22 -56.19 -8.16
C ASP A 684 -23.39 -56.32 -6.65
N TYR A 685 -24.19 -55.45 -6.03
CA TYR A 685 -24.57 -55.62 -4.63
C TYR A 685 -25.34 -56.92 -4.42
N PHE A 686 -26.34 -57.20 -5.26
CA PHE A 686 -27.14 -58.44 -5.12
C PHE A 686 -26.29 -59.68 -5.38
N ARG A 687 -25.31 -59.60 -6.30
CA ARG A 687 -24.33 -60.68 -6.52
C ARG A 687 -23.40 -60.91 -5.33
N ALA A 688 -22.97 -59.86 -4.64
CA ALA A 688 -22.18 -59.99 -3.41
C ALA A 688 -23.04 -60.53 -2.26
N TYR A 689 -24.26 -60.01 -2.11
CA TYR A 689 -25.25 -60.45 -1.13
C TYR A 689 -25.60 -61.94 -1.26
N ASP A 690 -25.95 -62.41 -2.47
CA ASP A 690 -26.32 -63.81 -2.71
C ASP A 690 -25.17 -64.77 -2.39
N ARG A 691 -23.91 -64.35 -2.64
CA ARG A 691 -22.70 -65.11 -2.26
C ARG A 691 -22.54 -65.23 -0.74
N VAL A 692 -22.81 -64.15 0.02
CA VAL A 692 -22.77 -64.17 1.49
C VAL A 692 -23.93 -64.98 2.07
N ALA A 693 -25.14 -64.81 1.55
CA ALA A 693 -26.32 -65.54 2.00
C ALA A 693 -26.18 -67.07 1.83
N ALA A 694 -25.47 -67.53 0.81
CA ALA A 694 -25.23 -68.94 0.55
C ALA A 694 -24.20 -69.61 1.49
N SER A 695 -23.37 -68.84 2.19
CA SER A 695 -22.23 -69.35 2.98
C SER A 695 -22.43 -69.30 4.50
N TRP A 696 -23.55 -68.74 4.98
CA TRP A 696 -23.77 -68.41 6.39
C TRP A 696 -24.94 -69.19 7.01
N THR A 697 -24.70 -69.96 8.09
CA THR A 697 -25.72 -70.75 8.80
C THR A 697 -26.20 -70.16 10.14
N CYS A 698 -25.98 -68.86 10.39
CA CYS A 698 -26.30 -68.25 11.70
C CYS A 698 -27.71 -67.66 11.78
N ASN A 699 -28.47 -68.05 12.82
CA ASN A 699 -29.86 -67.67 13.16
C ASN A 699 -30.15 -66.16 13.35
N GLY A 700 -29.20 -65.26 13.08
CA GLY A 700 -29.35 -63.79 13.20
C GLY A 700 -29.41 -63.02 11.87
N PHE A 701 -29.06 -63.63 10.73
CA PHE A 701 -28.94 -62.93 9.44
C PHE A 701 -30.26 -62.86 8.64
N VAL A 702 -31.10 -63.89 8.77
CA VAL A 702 -32.41 -63.99 8.10
C VAL A 702 -33.42 -62.92 8.57
N PRO A 703 -33.53 -62.57 9.87
CA PRO A 703 -34.43 -61.51 10.30
C PRO A 703 -34.05 -60.14 9.73
N VAL A 704 -32.76 -59.80 9.72
CA VAL A 704 -32.26 -58.50 9.25
C VAL A 704 -32.48 -58.34 7.74
N THR A 705 -32.26 -59.39 6.96
CA THR A 705 -32.42 -59.36 5.49
C THR A 705 -33.89 -59.32 5.04
N SER A 706 -34.79 -60.00 5.76
CA SER A 706 -36.24 -59.97 5.48
C SER A 706 -36.88 -58.57 5.63
N LEU A 707 -36.29 -57.71 6.47
CA LEU A 707 -36.71 -56.32 6.70
C LEU A 707 -36.27 -55.35 5.58
N ILE A 708 -35.37 -55.77 4.69
CA ILE A 708 -34.58 -54.88 3.82
C ILE A 708 -34.80 -55.19 2.35
N MET A 709 -35.17 -56.43 2.02
CA MET A 709 -35.56 -56.78 0.66
C MET A 709 -36.79 -55.96 0.22
N PRO A 710 -36.72 -55.31 -0.96
CA PRO A 710 -37.89 -54.81 -1.66
C PRO A 710 -38.95 -55.91 -1.74
N PRO A 711 -40.26 -55.60 -1.62
CA PRO A 711 -41.33 -56.60 -1.56
C PRO A 711 -41.31 -57.62 -2.71
N TRP A 712 -40.72 -57.27 -3.86
CA TRP A 712 -40.61 -58.16 -5.02
C TRP A 712 -39.51 -59.23 -4.87
N LEU A 713 -38.45 -58.98 -4.09
CA LEU A 713 -37.36 -59.96 -3.86
C LEU A 713 -37.76 -61.02 -2.81
N ARG A 714 -38.61 -60.64 -1.84
CA ARG A 714 -39.14 -61.59 -0.83
C ARG A 714 -39.91 -62.76 -1.44
N ARG A 715 -40.48 -62.58 -2.65
CA ARG A 715 -41.20 -63.63 -3.38
C ARG A 715 -40.30 -64.65 -4.07
N ARG A 716 -39.00 -64.35 -4.22
CA ARG A 716 -38.04 -65.21 -4.92
C ARG A 716 -37.24 -66.10 -3.95
N ALA A 717 -37.22 -65.74 -2.66
CA ALA A 717 -36.53 -66.45 -1.59
C ALA A 717 -37.47 -67.30 -0.70
N GLY A 718 -38.76 -67.38 -1.03
CA GLY A 718 -39.78 -68.17 -0.33
C GLY A 718 -40.16 -69.42 -1.10
#